data_AF-A0A534IW85-F1
#
_entry.id   AF-A0A534IW85-F1
#
_cell.length_a   1.000
_cell.length_b   1.000
_cell.length_c   1.000
_cell.angle_alpha   90.00
_cell.angle_beta   90.00
_cell.angle_gamma   90.00
#
_symmetry.space_group_name_H-M   'P 1'
#
loop_
_entity.id
_entity.type
_entity.pdbx_description
1 polymer ?
#
loop_
_entity_poly.entity_id
_entity_poly.type
_entity_poly.pdbx_seq_one_letter_code
_entity_poly.pdbx_strand_id
1 'polypeptide(L)'
;MTTDVDVLILTANAPNTPVYYNGDAWGGGSRCSAQGGVLFSAPIPTNFVVPGAGSGNPDGTTPNYSTAILMADGHTRWPATTSDSGASGGYRGSTPELRMGSLLALPSSIDVNSLGLETEAAKIVAHAFQDYGGYTVDDAAWSVYALSTEYSPSGKVDTEFQSAWGFPISPAARDVPWARDMDRIFGALNVVDNWNYATWLVASVSNGALGAGLGAPRVPWAPDFGGSTSDTLPPISTAALSGSSGAGSWFTSSVGVTVSASDSQSGVAAIQVRTDGGAWQVYTSPVTVAGDGTHTVDHYATDVAGNIESTHTVNLKIDTVSPASQSQVAGTPAGGGYLSPVTVTLSATDATSGVQSVLYRIDGGAQWTYGSPFHVAGNGTHLVEYSAADQAGNAESLHTLSILLSGASGIHPLPVTVVSMGGTGGANGWYISNVAVTMSASSGSGAATSVVYRLDGGLWSLYVSPFTARDGRHTLDYQASDADGYAEALRSAAINVDSTSPTVVKAADVISPDAPLSWTGSDSGSGIVRYEVSIDGGPFQPMGTSTSITQHWTLGAHVATVKAWDNAGNQGSTSIPFRVDSNAVPPGQPDPTGPTVSEPLSTAPPGSLYLILGFIMVSVGALLLNRQKMDQMQQMRIRPRRTAH
;
A
#
# COMPACT_ATOMS: atom_id res chain seq x y z
N MET A 1 43.32 -25.26 54.86
CA MET A 1 43.52 -25.13 53.41
C MET A 1 42.22 -24.63 52.85
N THR A 2 42.20 -23.40 52.34
CA THR A 2 41.05 -22.85 51.62
C THR A 2 41.01 -23.50 50.24
N THR A 3 39.84 -23.96 49.81
CA THR A 3 39.59 -24.25 48.40
C THR A 3 38.87 -23.05 47.82
N ASP A 4 39.62 -22.25 47.05
CA ASP A 4 39.06 -21.31 46.09
C ASP A 4 38.43 -22.16 44.98
N VAL A 5 37.12 -22.05 44.77
CA VAL A 5 36.48 -22.78 43.66
C VAL A 5 36.70 -21.96 42.40
N ASP A 6 37.14 -22.59 41.31
CA ASP A 6 37.22 -22.05 39.95
C ASP A 6 36.13 -22.71 39.09
N VAL A 7 35.41 -21.93 38.25
CA VAL A 7 34.32 -22.45 37.40
C VAL A 7 34.77 -22.58 35.95
N LEU A 8 34.52 -23.75 35.36
CA LEU A 8 34.85 -24.09 33.98
C LEU A 8 33.58 -24.21 33.13
N ILE A 9 33.44 -23.39 32.08
CA ILE A 9 32.33 -23.48 31.12
C ILE A 9 32.71 -24.49 30.03
N LEU A 10 31.94 -25.57 29.93
CA LEU A 10 32.19 -26.68 29.02
C LEU A 10 31.31 -26.56 27.77
N THR A 11 31.85 -26.89 26.60
CA THR A 11 31.09 -26.94 25.36
C THR A 11 30.72 -28.38 25.03
N ALA A 12 29.49 -28.64 24.60
CA ALA A 12 28.97 -30.01 24.40
C ALA A 12 29.75 -30.84 23.36
N ASN A 13 30.54 -30.20 22.51
CA ASN A 13 31.32 -30.84 21.44
C ASN A 13 32.80 -31.05 21.79
N ALA A 14 33.24 -30.67 23.00
CA ALA A 14 34.62 -30.87 23.44
C ALA A 14 34.87 -32.34 23.89
N PRO A 15 36.09 -32.88 23.70
CA PRO A 15 36.38 -34.25 24.08
C PRO A 15 36.30 -34.44 25.60
N ASN A 16 35.67 -35.54 26.02
CA ASN A 16 35.56 -35.88 27.43
C ASN A 16 36.96 -36.18 27.99
N THR A 17 37.46 -35.29 28.84
CA THR A 17 38.85 -35.25 29.30
C THR A 17 38.91 -35.61 30.79
N PRO A 18 39.76 -36.57 31.21
CA PRO A 18 39.95 -36.89 32.62
C PRO A 18 40.62 -35.73 33.37
N VAL A 19 40.02 -35.34 34.49
CA VAL A 19 40.50 -34.28 35.40
C VAL A 19 41.25 -34.93 36.55
N TYR A 20 42.50 -34.53 36.78
CA TYR A 20 43.38 -35.10 37.81
C TYR A 20 43.50 -34.18 39.01
N TYR A 21 43.74 -34.77 40.19
CA TYR A 21 44.09 -33.99 41.38
C TYR A 21 45.49 -33.36 41.28
N ASN A 22 45.59 -32.08 41.62
CA ASN A 22 46.84 -31.37 41.87
C ASN A 22 46.65 -30.51 43.14
N GLY A 23 47.56 -30.65 44.11
CA GLY A 23 47.47 -30.02 45.43
C GLY A 23 48.26 -28.71 45.54
N ASP A 24 48.83 -28.19 44.45
CA ASP A 24 49.62 -26.96 44.44
C ASP A 24 48.69 -25.74 44.55
N ALA A 25 48.45 -25.33 45.79
CA ALA A 25 47.87 -24.05 46.18
C ALA A 25 48.92 -23.22 46.97
N TRP A 26 48.74 -21.90 47.07
CA TRP A 26 49.48 -20.92 47.90
C TRP A 26 51.03 -20.86 47.80
N GLY A 27 51.71 -21.87 47.23
CA GLY A 27 53.17 -22.05 47.30
C GLY A 27 53.93 -21.80 45.99
N GLY A 28 53.27 -21.36 44.92
CA GLY A 28 53.91 -21.03 43.64
C GLY A 28 54.34 -22.22 42.77
N GLY A 29 53.84 -23.44 43.04
CA GLY A 29 54.07 -24.64 42.22
C GLY A 29 53.34 -24.63 40.86
N SER A 30 53.72 -25.53 39.95
CA SER A 30 53.11 -25.64 38.62
C SER A 30 51.90 -26.56 38.62
N ARG A 31 50.76 -26.06 38.13
CA ARG A 31 49.50 -26.82 37.99
C ARG A 31 49.48 -27.78 36.78
N CYS A 32 50.60 -27.87 36.04
CA CYS A 32 50.68 -28.62 34.77
C CYS A 32 50.99 -30.12 34.94
N SER A 33 51.37 -30.58 36.13
CA SER A 33 51.68 -32.00 36.40
C SER A 33 50.63 -32.63 37.31
N ALA A 34 50.08 -33.79 36.94
CA ALA A 34 49.15 -34.53 37.80
C ALA A 34 49.87 -35.09 39.03
N GLN A 35 49.32 -34.87 40.23
CA GLN A 35 49.90 -35.34 41.50
C GLN A 35 49.06 -36.44 42.17
N GLY A 36 47.89 -36.77 41.60
CA GLY A 36 47.00 -37.84 42.07
C GLY A 36 46.22 -38.50 40.93
N GLY A 37 45.24 -39.34 41.30
CA GLY A 37 44.38 -40.05 40.34
C GLY A 37 43.33 -39.16 39.65
N VAL A 38 42.58 -39.74 38.71
CA VAL A 38 41.46 -39.07 38.03
C VAL A 38 40.33 -38.84 39.03
N LEU A 39 39.90 -37.59 39.18
CA LEU A 39 38.78 -37.18 40.03
C LEU A 39 37.44 -37.37 39.31
N PHE A 40 37.33 -36.90 38.07
CA PHE A 40 36.16 -37.05 37.20
C PHE A 40 36.55 -36.84 35.73
N SER A 41 35.62 -36.94 34.79
CA SER A 41 35.83 -36.56 33.38
C SER A 41 34.79 -35.53 32.95
N ALA A 42 35.22 -34.55 32.17
CA ALA A 42 34.37 -33.47 31.67
C ALA A 42 34.75 -33.05 30.24
N PRO A 43 33.80 -32.57 29.42
CA PRO A 43 34.05 -32.09 28.05
C PRO A 43 34.82 -30.76 28.03
N ILE A 44 36.14 -30.83 28.20
CA ILE A 44 37.06 -29.69 28.28
C ILE A 44 37.76 -29.49 26.92
N PRO A 45 37.82 -28.26 26.36
CA PRO A 45 38.59 -28.00 25.15
C PRO A 45 40.07 -28.36 25.34
N THR A 46 40.69 -28.98 24.34
CA THR A 46 42.09 -29.47 24.44
C THR A 46 43.13 -28.36 24.61
N ASN A 47 42.74 -27.11 24.42
CA ASN A 47 43.56 -25.91 24.57
C ASN A 47 43.22 -25.08 25.83
N PHE A 48 42.37 -25.58 26.72
CA PHE A 48 42.02 -24.88 27.95
C PHE A 48 43.15 -24.98 28.98
N VAL A 49 43.72 -23.83 29.37
CA VAL A 49 44.79 -23.72 30.38
C VAL A 49 44.40 -22.67 31.40
N VAL A 50 44.46 -23.02 32.69
CA VAL A 50 44.30 -22.07 33.81
C VAL A 50 45.68 -21.53 34.18
N PRO A 51 45.95 -20.23 34.03
CA PRO A 51 47.22 -19.64 34.46
C PRO A 51 47.41 -19.80 35.97
N GLY A 52 48.67 -19.85 36.40
CA GLY A 52 48.98 -20.00 37.81
C GLY A 52 48.53 -18.82 38.69
N ALA A 53 48.33 -19.09 39.98
CA ALA A 53 48.03 -18.06 40.98
C ALA A 53 49.31 -17.62 41.71
N GLY A 54 49.52 -16.32 41.85
CA GLY A 54 50.58 -15.71 42.67
C GLY A 54 51.75 -15.07 41.90
N SER A 55 52.41 -14.09 42.53
CA SER A 55 53.61 -13.44 41.98
C SER A 55 54.81 -14.40 42.01
N GLY A 56 55.33 -14.77 40.83
CA GLY A 56 56.47 -15.70 40.68
C GLY A 56 56.13 -17.00 39.95
N ASN A 57 54.89 -17.18 39.49
CA ASN A 57 54.50 -18.35 38.72
C ASN A 57 55.04 -18.27 37.26
N PRO A 58 55.66 -19.34 36.72
CA PRO A 58 56.16 -19.34 35.35
C PRO A 58 55.06 -19.19 34.27
N ASP A 59 53.79 -19.43 34.61
CA ASP A 59 52.65 -19.47 33.68
C ASP A 59 51.74 -18.22 33.76
N GLY A 60 52.15 -17.16 34.48
CA GLY A 60 51.44 -15.87 34.59
C GLY A 60 50.70 -15.64 35.92
N THR A 61 50.12 -14.44 36.12
CA THR A 61 49.41 -14.04 37.35
C THR A 61 47.92 -13.83 37.07
N THR A 62 47.03 -14.53 37.77
CA THR A 62 45.58 -14.24 37.77
C THR A 62 45.22 -13.16 38.83
N PRO A 63 44.26 -12.23 38.55
CA PRO A 63 43.88 -11.17 39.48
C PRO A 63 42.70 -11.51 40.42
N ASN A 64 42.17 -12.74 40.38
CA ASN A 64 41.11 -13.21 41.27
C ASN A 64 41.69 -14.18 42.32
N TYR A 65 41.19 -14.07 43.55
CA TYR A 65 41.38 -15.06 44.64
C TYR A 65 40.04 -15.64 45.12
N SER A 66 38.99 -15.58 44.29
CA SER A 66 37.68 -16.20 44.51
C SER A 66 36.86 -16.18 43.21
N THR A 67 36.18 -17.28 42.89
CA THR A 67 35.17 -17.32 41.81
C THR A 67 33.78 -17.07 42.35
N ALA A 68 32.99 -16.27 41.62
CA ALA A 68 31.56 -16.11 41.85
C ALA A 68 30.75 -17.11 40.99
N ILE A 69 29.70 -17.71 41.58
CA ILE A 69 28.78 -18.65 40.90
C ILE A 69 27.45 -17.95 40.57
N LEU A 70 27.00 -18.12 39.33
CA LEU A 70 25.67 -17.77 38.82
C LEU A 70 24.70 -18.93 39.10
N MET A 71 23.47 -18.67 39.54
CA MET A 71 22.41 -19.69 39.48
C MET A 71 21.86 -19.82 38.04
N ALA A 72 21.17 -20.93 37.76
CA ALA A 72 20.73 -21.35 36.42
C ALA A 72 19.76 -20.38 35.70
N ASP A 73 19.25 -19.36 36.40
CA ASP A 73 18.36 -18.34 35.85
C ASP A 73 19.09 -17.07 35.37
N GLY A 74 20.40 -16.99 35.55
CA GLY A 74 21.22 -15.90 35.00
C GLY A 74 21.09 -14.54 35.70
N HIS A 75 20.27 -14.40 36.74
CA HIS A 75 19.80 -13.07 37.20
C HIS A 75 19.66 -12.86 38.71
N THR A 76 20.31 -13.63 39.59
CA THR A 76 20.30 -13.28 41.03
C THR A 76 21.68 -13.37 41.68
N ARG A 77 22.12 -12.26 42.30
CA ARG A 77 23.00 -12.31 43.46
C ARG A 77 22.15 -12.31 44.70
N TRP A 78 22.53 -13.18 45.65
CA TRP A 78 22.05 -13.21 47.02
C TRP A 78 20.81 -14.11 47.30
N PRO A 79 20.79 -14.84 48.45
CA PRO A 79 21.79 -14.84 49.53
C PRO A 79 22.84 -15.94 49.53
N ALA A 80 24.01 -15.58 50.09
CA ALA A 80 24.97 -16.54 50.60
C ALA A 80 24.30 -17.42 51.67
N THR A 81 24.29 -18.72 51.43
CA THR A 81 23.77 -19.74 52.37
C THR A 81 24.87 -20.35 53.24
N THR A 82 26.12 -19.94 53.05
CA THR A 82 27.32 -20.49 53.71
C THR A 82 28.32 -19.36 53.98
N SER A 83 28.96 -19.39 55.14
CA SER A 83 30.11 -18.55 55.47
C SER A 83 31.41 -19.31 55.27
N ASP A 84 32.55 -18.62 55.26
CA ASP A 84 33.82 -19.29 55.50
C ASP A 84 33.86 -19.91 56.92
N SER A 85 34.85 -20.77 57.19
CA SER A 85 34.96 -21.45 58.49
C SER A 85 35.34 -20.52 59.65
N GLY A 86 35.80 -19.29 59.39
CA GLY A 86 36.17 -18.31 60.42
C GLY A 86 34.95 -17.56 60.98
N ALA A 87 34.01 -17.21 60.10
CA ALA A 87 32.87 -16.37 60.43
C ALA A 87 31.73 -17.08 61.17
N SER A 88 31.43 -18.36 60.86
CA SER A 88 30.29 -19.10 61.45
C SER A 88 30.38 -19.30 62.98
N GLY A 89 31.58 -19.22 63.56
CA GLY A 89 31.80 -19.27 65.01
C GLY A 89 32.42 -17.99 65.61
N GLY A 90 32.62 -16.95 64.79
CA GLY A 90 33.46 -15.79 65.10
C GLY A 90 32.72 -14.51 65.51
N TYR A 91 31.40 -14.40 65.30
CA TYR A 91 30.65 -13.21 65.72
C TYR A 91 30.62 -13.10 67.25
N ARG A 92 31.24 -12.04 67.78
CA ARG A 92 31.30 -11.74 69.23
C ARG A 92 30.43 -10.53 69.64
N GLY A 93 29.55 -10.07 68.75
CA GLY A 93 28.63 -8.97 69.05
C GLY A 93 27.46 -9.43 69.93
N SER A 94 26.70 -8.45 70.44
CA SER A 94 25.60 -8.70 71.38
C SER A 94 24.26 -9.00 70.74
N THR A 95 24.16 -9.02 69.41
CA THR A 95 22.90 -9.21 68.66
C THR A 95 22.85 -10.64 68.10
N PRO A 96 22.21 -11.60 68.78
CA PRO A 96 22.24 -13.02 68.40
C PRO A 96 21.54 -13.33 67.07
N GLU A 97 20.63 -12.45 66.63
CA GLU A 97 19.95 -12.58 65.34
C GLU A 97 20.87 -12.22 64.16
N LEU A 98 21.96 -11.47 64.39
CA LEU A 98 22.91 -11.08 63.35
C LEU A 98 23.87 -12.22 63.02
N ARG A 99 23.48 -13.03 62.03
CA ARG A 99 24.27 -14.12 61.41
C ARG A 99 24.60 -13.81 59.95
N MET A 100 25.50 -14.54 59.31
CA MET A 100 25.68 -14.44 57.84
C MET A 100 24.36 -14.73 57.11
N GLY A 101 24.10 -13.98 56.04
CA GLY A 101 22.84 -14.01 55.30
C GLY A 101 21.68 -13.28 55.99
N SER A 102 21.90 -12.65 57.14
CA SER A 102 20.86 -11.82 57.78
C SER A 102 20.66 -10.54 57.00
N LEU A 103 19.40 -10.16 56.83
CA LEU A 103 19.06 -8.86 56.28
C LEU A 103 19.16 -7.80 57.39
N LEU A 104 19.95 -6.77 57.12
CA LEU A 104 19.98 -5.52 57.87
C LEU A 104 19.14 -4.49 57.12
N ALA A 105 18.18 -3.87 57.78
CA ALA A 105 17.34 -2.84 57.15
C ALA A 105 17.08 -1.68 58.10
N LEU A 106 16.91 -0.48 57.54
CA LEU A 106 16.37 0.65 58.29
C LEU A 106 14.85 0.45 58.40
N PRO A 107 14.27 0.44 59.62
CA PRO A 107 12.83 0.30 59.78
C PRO A 107 12.06 1.34 58.97
N SER A 108 10.94 0.92 58.40
CA SER A 108 10.05 1.81 57.63
C SER A 108 9.48 2.96 58.47
N SER A 109 9.49 2.83 59.80
CA SER A 109 9.09 3.88 60.74
C SER A 109 10.12 4.98 60.96
N ILE A 110 11.38 4.79 60.55
CA ILE A 110 12.41 5.83 60.64
C ILE A 110 12.22 6.82 59.51
N ASP A 111 12.13 8.11 59.82
CA ASP A 111 12.27 9.15 58.79
C ASP A 111 13.76 9.37 58.51
N VAL A 112 14.23 8.99 57.33
CA VAL A 112 15.63 9.15 56.91
C VAL A 112 16.10 10.61 57.02
N ASN A 113 15.20 11.58 56.80
CA ASN A 113 15.54 13.00 56.93
C ASN A 113 15.80 13.42 58.37
N SER A 114 15.29 12.66 59.35
CA SER A 114 15.49 12.90 60.78
C SER A 114 16.78 12.27 61.34
N LEU A 115 17.49 11.45 60.55
CA LEU A 115 18.75 10.80 60.98
C LEU A 115 19.94 11.76 61.07
N GLY A 116 19.79 13.01 60.60
CA GLY A 116 20.86 14.01 60.65
C GLY A 116 22.03 13.71 59.70
N LEU A 117 21.76 13.06 58.56
CA LEU A 117 22.76 12.72 57.56
C LEU A 117 23.27 13.98 56.84
N GLU A 118 24.58 14.15 56.80
CA GLU A 118 25.28 15.34 56.31
C GLU A 118 25.56 15.29 54.79
N THR A 119 25.68 14.09 54.22
CA THR A 119 26.03 13.85 52.81
C THR A 119 24.85 13.29 52.01
N GLU A 120 24.70 13.75 50.77
CA GLU A 120 23.65 13.26 49.87
C GLU A 120 23.85 11.77 49.52
N ALA A 121 25.10 11.34 49.36
CA ALA A 121 25.42 9.92 49.16
C ALA A 121 24.89 9.06 50.31
N ALA A 122 25.01 9.51 51.57
CA ALA A 122 24.55 8.73 52.70
C ALA A 122 23.02 8.71 52.82
N LYS A 123 22.33 9.80 52.45
CA LYS A 123 20.86 9.81 52.35
C LYS A 123 20.37 8.76 51.34
N ILE A 124 21.05 8.65 50.19
CA ILE A 124 20.75 7.62 49.18
C ILE A 124 20.97 6.22 49.75
N VAL A 125 22.09 5.98 50.44
CA VAL A 125 22.38 4.69 51.06
C VAL A 125 21.37 4.35 52.18
N ALA A 126 20.97 5.34 52.98
CA ALA A 126 19.94 5.16 54.00
C ALA A 126 18.58 4.80 53.37
N HIS A 127 18.17 5.46 52.30
CA HIS A 127 16.98 5.07 51.56
C HIS A 127 17.11 3.66 50.96
N ALA A 128 18.28 3.29 50.44
CA ALA A 128 18.52 1.93 49.96
C ALA A 128 18.38 0.87 51.07
N PHE A 129 18.92 1.12 52.26
CA PHE A 129 18.74 0.24 53.41
C PHE A 129 17.30 0.23 53.95
N GLN A 130 16.53 1.30 53.76
CA GLN A 130 15.12 1.37 54.16
C GLN A 130 14.20 0.66 53.17
N ASP A 131 14.48 0.79 51.88
CA ASP A 131 13.62 0.27 50.80
C ASP A 131 13.95 -1.19 50.48
N TYR A 132 15.23 -1.57 50.50
CA TYR A 132 15.74 -2.89 50.08
C TYR A 132 16.43 -3.66 51.21
N GLY A 133 17.03 -2.95 52.16
CA GLY A 133 17.96 -3.53 53.13
C GLY A 133 19.30 -3.95 52.51
N GLY A 134 20.17 -4.55 53.30
CA GLY A 134 21.46 -5.10 52.87
C GLY A 134 21.81 -6.31 53.71
N TYR A 135 22.38 -7.32 53.07
CA TYR A 135 22.64 -8.58 53.76
C TYR A 135 24.06 -8.66 54.31
N THR A 136 24.23 -9.40 55.39
CA THR A 136 25.56 -9.78 55.89
C THR A 136 26.15 -10.87 55.01
N VAL A 137 27.30 -10.58 54.41
CA VAL A 137 27.88 -11.39 53.34
C VAL A 137 29.20 -12.04 53.73
N ASP A 138 29.95 -11.36 54.59
CA ASP A 138 31.30 -11.73 55.01
C ASP A 138 31.67 -10.96 56.29
N ASP A 139 32.74 -11.37 56.97
CA ASP A 139 33.32 -10.61 58.08
C ASP A 139 34.45 -9.70 57.58
N ALA A 140 34.58 -8.52 58.18
CA ALA A 140 35.56 -7.53 57.74
C ALA A 140 36.95 -7.73 58.38
N ALA A 141 37.18 -8.77 59.19
CA ALA A 141 38.37 -9.01 60.03
C ALA A 141 38.78 -7.88 61.03
N TRP A 142 38.23 -6.68 60.90
CA TRP A 142 38.43 -5.49 61.75
C TRP A 142 37.09 -4.92 62.23
N SER A 143 37.11 -4.04 63.24
CA SER A 143 35.92 -3.30 63.70
C SER A 143 35.57 -2.16 62.75
N VAL A 144 35.07 -2.52 61.56
CA VAL A 144 34.63 -1.62 60.49
C VAL A 144 33.36 -2.16 59.84
N TYR A 145 32.62 -1.30 59.12
CA TYR A 145 31.57 -1.74 58.20
C TYR A 145 32.17 -1.83 56.79
N ALA A 146 31.91 -2.93 56.09
CA ALA A 146 32.30 -3.11 54.70
C ALA A 146 31.03 -3.21 53.83
N LEU A 147 30.98 -2.41 52.77
CA LEU A 147 30.00 -2.57 51.71
C LEU A 147 30.66 -3.36 50.59
N SER A 148 30.24 -4.61 50.40
CA SER A 148 30.72 -5.43 49.29
C SER A 148 30.11 -4.95 48.00
N THR A 149 30.97 -4.55 47.08
CA THR A 149 30.59 -4.00 45.76
C THR A 149 31.35 -4.73 44.68
N GLU A 150 30.75 -4.86 43.50
CA GLU A 150 31.44 -5.40 42.35
C GLU A 150 32.00 -4.32 41.42
N TYR A 151 32.87 -4.73 40.49
CA TYR A 151 33.33 -3.87 39.42
C TYR A 151 32.19 -3.64 38.44
N SER A 152 31.99 -2.39 38.02
CA SER A 152 31.19 -2.09 36.86
C SER A 152 32.06 -2.15 35.60
N PRO A 153 31.47 -2.16 34.38
CA PRO A 153 32.23 -1.93 33.15
C PRO A 153 33.05 -0.63 33.15
N SER A 154 32.70 0.33 34.02
CA SER A 154 33.41 1.61 34.21
C SER A 154 34.52 1.56 35.26
N GLY A 155 34.73 0.42 35.91
CA GLY A 155 35.84 0.19 36.84
C GLY A 155 35.41 -0.13 38.27
N LYS A 156 36.26 0.26 39.21
CA LYS A 156 36.10 0.00 40.65
C LYS A 156 35.16 1.03 41.29
N VAL A 157 34.34 0.58 42.24
CA VAL A 157 33.42 1.48 42.98
C VAL A 157 34.14 2.60 43.72
N ASP A 158 35.37 2.37 44.19
CA ASP A 158 36.14 3.37 44.93
C ASP A 158 36.41 4.61 44.07
N THR A 159 36.75 4.37 42.81
CA THR A 159 37.10 5.36 41.80
C THR A 159 35.84 6.05 41.30
N GLU A 160 34.78 5.28 41.06
CA GLU A 160 33.48 5.80 40.63
C GLU A 160 32.84 6.68 41.70
N PHE A 161 32.83 6.23 42.95
CA PHE A 161 32.26 6.97 44.07
C PHE A 161 33.01 8.27 44.31
N GLN A 162 34.35 8.22 44.30
CA GLN A 162 35.17 9.42 44.46
C GLN A 162 34.95 10.42 43.33
N SER A 163 34.79 9.93 42.09
CA SER A 163 34.48 10.76 40.92
C SER A 163 33.11 11.43 41.05
N ALA A 164 32.09 10.69 41.51
CA ALA A 164 30.73 11.18 41.62
C ALA A 164 30.54 12.19 42.78
N TRP A 165 31.18 11.95 43.92
CA TRP A 165 30.90 12.68 45.16
C TRP A 165 32.04 13.58 45.64
N GLY A 166 33.22 13.48 45.02
CA GLY A 166 34.37 14.33 45.34
C GLY A 166 35.11 13.95 46.63
N PHE A 167 34.77 12.82 47.26
CA PHE A 167 35.45 12.26 48.42
C PHE A 167 35.47 10.72 48.36
N PRO A 168 36.47 10.05 48.95
CA PRO A 168 36.58 8.60 48.87
C PRO A 168 35.49 7.89 49.68
N ILE A 169 35.01 6.74 49.18
CA ILE A 169 34.05 5.87 49.90
C ILE A 169 34.65 5.29 51.19
N SER A 170 35.98 5.14 51.24
CA SER A 170 36.75 4.63 52.39
C SER A 170 37.74 5.71 52.88
N PRO A 171 37.27 6.80 53.51
CA PRO A 171 38.16 7.85 53.98
C PRO A 171 39.03 7.36 55.15
N ALA A 172 40.28 7.81 55.21
CA ALA A 172 41.19 7.47 56.31
C ALA A 172 40.81 8.14 57.64
N ALA A 173 40.17 9.32 57.59
CA ALA A 173 39.71 10.06 58.76
C ALA A 173 38.31 9.59 59.19
N ARG A 174 38.13 9.30 60.48
CA ARG A 174 36.86 8.83 61.06
C ARG A 174 35.85 9.94 61.36
N ASP A 175 36.33 11.18 61.49
CA ASP A 175 35.48 12.35 61.78
C ASP A 175 35.25 13.22 60.53
N VAL A 176 34.80 12.59 59.45
CA VAL A 176 34.37 13.26 58.22
C VAL A 176 32.87 13.03 58.00
N PRO A 177 32.16 13.94 57.30
CA PRO A 177 30.70 13.84 57.13
C PRO A 177 30.21 12.45 56.70
N TRP A 178 30.84 11.85 55.69
CA TRP A 178 30.51 10.50 55.21
C TRP A 178 30.67 9.42 56.29
N ALA A 179 31.78 9.42 57.03
CA ALA A 179 32.02 8.42 58.07
C ALA A 179 31.00 8.54 59.22
N ARG A 180 30.69 9.76 59.66
CA ARG A 180 29.65 10.02 60.68
C ARG A 180 28.27 9.58 60.20
N ASP A 181 27.96 9.79 58.93
CA ASP A 181 26.70 9.36 58.35
C ASP A 181 26.58 7.85 58.28
N MET A 182 27.64 7.15 57.86
CA MET A 182 27.64 5.69 57.85
C MET A 182 27.51 5.11 59.26
N ASP A 183 28.14 5.71 60.28
CA ASP A 183 27.94 5.33 61.68
C ASP A 183 26.48 5.50 62.13
N ARG A 184 25.83 6.61 61.74
CA ARG A 184 24.39 6.85 62.03
C ARG A 184 23.50 5.82 61.33
N ILE A 185 23.78 5.49 60.07
CA ILE A 185 23.01 4.50 59.30
C ILE A 185 23.17 3.12 59.92
N PHE A 186 24.40 2.63 60.06
CA PHE A 186 24.67 1.29 60.58
C PHE A 186 24.23 1.13 62.04
N GLY A 187 24.30 2.19 62.85
CA GLY A 187 23.75 2.20 64.21
C GLY A 187 22.22 2.16 64.28
N ALA A 188 21.52 2.49 63.20
CA ALA A 188 20.06 2.48 63.11
C ALA A 188 19.50 1.25 62.38
N LEU A 189 20.35 0.37 61.83
CA LEU A 189 19.92 -0.86 61.16
C LEU A 189 19.37 -1.88 62.16
N ASN A 190 18.24 -2.48 61.81
CA ASN A 190 17.68 -3.62 62.52
C ASN A 190 17.96 -4.91 61.74
N VAL A 191 18.16 -6.01 62.48
CA VAL A 191 18.14 -7.35 61.90
C VAL A 191 16.69 -7.73 61.60
N VAL A 192 16.42 -8.15 60.38
CA VAL A 192 15.11 -8.65 59.97
C VAL A 192 15.08 -10.17 60.15
N ASP A 193 14.54 -10.65 61.27
CA ASP A 193 14.52 -12.08 61.64
C ASP A 193 13.30 -12.83 61.05
N ASN A 194 13.31 -13.06 59.74
CA ASN A 194 12.29 -13.85 59.05
C ASN A 194 12.82 -14.62 57.84
N TRP A 195 14.14 -14.75 57.73
CA TRP A 195 14.79 -15.42 56.61
C TRP A 195 14.98 -16.91 56.86
N ASN A 196 14.23 -17.74 56.14
CA ASN A 196 14.52 -19.15 55.93
C ASN A 196 14.22 -19.51 54.46
N TYR A 197 14.63 -20.69 54.02
CA TYR A 197 14.48 -21.10 52.61
C TYR A 197 13.02 -21.06 52.11
N ALA A 198 12.05 -21.32 52.98
CA ALA A 198 10.64 -21.27 52.61
C ALA A 198 10.11 -19.84 52.45
N THR A 199 10.51 -18.91 53.31
CA THR A 199 10.14 -17.48 53.16
C THR A 199 10.84 -16.85 51.96
N TRP A 200 12.06 -17.29 51.63
CA TRP A 200 12.74 -16.92 50.39
C TRP A 200 11.97 -17.33 49.13
N LEU A 201 11.53 -18.60 49.03
CA LEU A 201 10.79 -19.09 47.87
C LEU A 201 9.57 -18.20 47.57
N VAL A 202 8.86 -17.78 48.62
CA VAL A 202 7.66 -16.92 48.51
C VAL A 202 8.03 -15.50 48.06
N ALA A 203 9.10 -14.91 48.59
CA ALA A 203 9.56 -13.59 48.15
C ALA A 203 10.10 -13.64 46.72
N SER A 204 10.83 -14.69 46.36
CA SER A 204 11.44 -14.89 45.04
C SER A 204 10.39 -14.93 43.92
N VAL A 205 9.34 -15.74 44.08
CA VAL A 205 8.25 -15.83 43.09
C VAL A 205 7.37 -14.57 43.01
N SER A 206 7.50 -13.65 43.96
CA SER A 206 6.71 -12.41 44.00
C SER A 206 7.21 -11.34 43.02
N ASN A 207 8.40 -11.52 42.45
CA ASN A 207 9.03 -10.58 41.51
C ASN A 207 9.01 -9.12 42.02
N GLY A 208 9.40 -8.92 43.29
CA GLY A 208 9.43 -7.59 43.92
C GLY A 208 8.14 -7.14 44.62
N ALA A 209 7.06 -7.93 44.59
CA ALA A 209 5.82 -7.61 45.30
C ALA A 209 5.88 -7.91 46.81
N LEU A 210 6.77 -8.81 47.24
CA LEU A 210 7.06 -9.14 48.63
C LEU A 210 8.56 -8.98 48.90
N GLY A 211 8.89 -8.26 49.98
CA GLY A 211 10.25 -8.19 50.48
C GLY A 211 10.67 -9.49 51.15
N ALA A 212 11.97 -9.60 51.44
CA ALA A 212 12.59 -10.72 52.15
C ALA A 212 11.89 -11.15 53.45
N GLY A 213 11.10 -10.25 54.04
CA GLY A 213 10.30 -10.48 55.22
C GLY A 213 8.80 -10.71 55.04
N LEU A 214 8.36 -11.05 53.82
CA LEU A 214 6.95 -11.23 53.43
C LEU A 214 6.06 -9.98 53.55
N GLY A 215 6.62 -8.84 53.95
CA GLY A 215 5.94 -7.55 53.88
C GLY A 215 5.98 -6.95 52.46
N ALA A 216 5.01 -6.11 52.13
CA ALA A 216 5.06 -5.31 50.91
C ALA A 216 6.21 -4.30 51.00
N PRO A 217 7.18 -4.32 50.06
CA PRO A 217 8.28 -3.37 50.07
C PRO A 217 7.78 -1.98 49.63
N ARG A 218 8.49 -0.92 50.04
CA ARG A 218 8.16 0.47 49.64
C ARG A 218 8.41 0.71 48.15
N VAL A 219 9.37 -0.02 47.59
CA VAL A 219 9.78 0.01 46.19
C VAL A 219 9.97 -1.44 45.72
N PRO A 220 9.60 -1.83 44.49
CA PRO A 220 9.98 -3.12 43.93
C PRO A 220 11.50 -3.29 43.96
N TRP A 221 12.01 -4.52 43.84
CA TRP A 221 13.46 -4.79 43.89
C TRP A 221 14.28 -3.83 43.02
N ALA A 222 15.50 -3.54 43.49
CA ALA A 222 16.44 -2.73 42.74
C ALA A 222 16.62 -3.30 41.31
N PRO A 223 16.56 -2.47 40.25
CA PRO A 223 16.78 -2.93 38.88
C PRO A 223 18.15 -3.57 38.71
N ASP A 224 18.25 -4.56 37.82
CA ASP A 224 19.50 -5.25 37.50
C ASP A 224 20.63 -4.28 37.13
N PHE A 225 21.81 -4.50 37.71
CA PHE A 225 23.03 -3.80 37.28
C PHE A 225 23.51 -4.39 35.95
N GLY A 226 23.38 -3.61 34.87
CA GLY A 226 23.94 -3.96 33.56
C GLY A 226 23.01 -4.70 32.60
N GLY A 227 21.72 -4.83 32.90
CA GLY A 227 20.71 -5.29 31.95
C GLY A 227 20.28 -4.16 31.02
N SER A 228 20.57 -4.30 29.72
CA SER A 228 19.91 -3.57 28.65
C SER A 228 18.40 -3.54 28.88
N THR A 229 17.75 -2.43 28.51
CA THR A 229 16.29 -2.36 28.39
C THR A 229 15.74 -3.68 27.86
N SER A 230 14.88 -4.37 28.61
CA SER A 230 14.14 -5.50 28.07
C SER A 230 13.49 -5.02 26.79
N ASP A 231 13.95 -5.53 25.67
CA ASP A 231 13.35 -5.21 24.39
C ASP A 231 11.90 -5.68 24.45
N THR A 232 11.00 -4.79 24.07
CA THR A 232 9.54 -5.03 24.05
C THR A 232 8.95 -4.77 22.68
N LEU A 233 9.79 -4.39 21.71
CA LEU A 233 9.35 -4.12 20.35
C LEU A 233 9.69 -5.35 19.51
N PRO A 234 8.70 -5.98 18.85
CA PRO A 234 9.00 -7.05 17.92
C PRO A 234 9.82 -6.52 16.72
N PRO A 235 10.56 -7.40 16.02
CA PRO A 235 11.19 -7.06 14.76
C PRO A 235 10.19 -6.57 13.71
N ILE A 236 10.71 -6.03 12.61
CA ILE A 236 9.94 -5.77 11.40
C ILE A 236 10.55 -6.57 10.26
N SER A 237 9.75 -7.42 9.62
CA SER A 237 10.14 -8.14 8.40
C SER A 237 9.48 -7.62 7.13
N THR A 238 10.16 -7.83 6.00
CA THR A 238 9.68 -7.53 4.66
C THR A 238 10.06 -8.65 3.70
N ALA A 239 9.27 -8.83 2.64
CA ALA A 239 9.50 -9.83 1.62
C ALA A 239 9.67 -9.17 0.23
N ALA A 240 10.61 -9.69 -0.55
CA ALA A 240 10.85 -9.32 -1.93
C ALA A 240 10.61 -10.53 -2.84
N LEU A 241 9.90 -10.30 -3.95
CA LEU A 241 9.57 -11.31 -4.96
C LEU A 241 10.52 -11.21 -6.16
N SER A 242 10.84 -12.37 -6.75
CA SER A 242 11.67 -12.49 -7.95
C SER A 242 11.10 -13.56 -8.88
N GLY A 243 11.14 -13.33 -10.19
CA GLY A 243 10.56 -14.21 -11.21
C GLY A 243 10.24 -13.46 -12.49
N SER A 244 9.84 -14.16 -13.55
CA SER A 244 9.35 -13.54 -14.77
C SER A 244 7.97 -12.94 -14.55
N SER A 245 7.88 -11.61 -14.61
CA SER A 245 6.59 -10.92 -14.55
C SER A 245 5.76 -11.18 -15.80
N GLY A 246 4.51 -11.55 -15.59
CA GLY A 246 3.47 -11.63 -16.61
C GLY A 246 2.64 -10.34 -16.69
N ALA A 247 1.49 -10.44 -17.33
CA ALA A 247 0.49 -9.38 -17.37
C ALA A 247 -0.22 -9.22 -16.00
N GLY A 248 -0.50 -7.97 -15.61
CA GLY A 248 -1.19 -7.67 -14.35
C GLY A 248 -0.39 -8.11 -13.12
N SER A 249 -1.01 -8.94 -12.27
CA SER A 249 -0.41 -9.45 -11.03
C SER A 249 0.09 -10.90 -11.16
N TRP A 250 0.29 -11.40 -12.37
CA TRP A 250 0.72 -12.77 -12.65
C TRP A 250 2.23 -12.86 -12.83
N PHE A 251 2.79 -14.01 -12.50
CA PHE A 251 4.13 -14.44 -12.89
C PHE A 251 4.02 -15.60 -13.88
N THR A 252 4.90 -15.62 -14.88
CA THR A 252 4.98 -16.68 -15.90
C THR A 252 6.12 -17.67 -15.63
N SER A 253 6.63 -17.65 -14.39
CA SER A 253 7.62 -18.61 -13.87
C SER A 253 7.35 -18.89 -12.40
N SER A 254 8.07 -19.84 -11.83
CA SER A 254 8.21 -19.94 -10.38
C SER A 254 8.74 -18.62 -9.79
N VAL A 255 8.35 -18.35 -8.55
CA VAL A 255 8.65 -17.10 -7.84
C VAL A 255 9.55 -17.38 -6.64
N GLY A 256 10.70 -16.71 -6.59
CA GLY A 256 11.56 -16.69 -5.41
C GLY A 256 11.14 -15.60 -4.42
N VAL A 257 10.91 -15.98 -3.17
CA VAL A 257 10.56 -15.09 -2.06
C VAL A 257 11.73 -14.97 -1.10
N THR A 258 12.29 -13.76 -1.04
CA THR A 258 13.38 -13.41 -0.13
C THR A 258 12.82 -12.59 1.02
N VAL A 259 12.96 -13.07 2.25
CA VAL A 259 12.53 -12.36 3.46
C VAL A 259 13.73 -11.76 4.16
N SER A 260 13.58 -10.53 4.64
CA SER A 260 14.57 -9.82 5.47
C SER A 260 13.87 -9.24 6.70
N ALA A 261 14.57 -9.17 7.82
CA ALA A 261 14.05 -8.58 9.05
C ALA A 261 15.12 -7.72 9.72
N SER A 262 14.66 -6.71 10.46
CA SER A 262 15.51 -5.88 11.30
C SER A 262 14.83 -5.66 12.65
N ASP A 263 15.65 -5.64 13.69
CA ASP A 263 15.26 -5.16 15.01
C ASP A 263 16.29 -4.13 15.50
N SER A 264 15.83 -3.12 16.26
CA SER A 264 16.62 -1.96 16.67
C SER A 264 17.23 -2.07 18.07
N GLN A 265 16.89 -3.09 18.84
CA GLN A 265 17.29 -3.24 20.24
C GLN A 265 18.02 -4.57 20.47
N SER A 266 17.31 -5.69 20.47
CA SER A 266 17.90 -7.01 20.76
C SER A 266 18.40 -7.74 19.51
N GLY A 267 18.04 -7.28 18.31
CA GLY A 267 18.41 -7.91 17.05
C GLY A 267 17.50 -9.10 16.69
N VAL A 268 17.56 -9.56 15.44
CA VAL A 268 16.69 -10.64 14.96
C VAL A 268 17.26 -12.01 15.34
N ALA A 269 16.47 -12.84 16.01
CA ALA A 269 16.84 -14.22 16.34
C ALA A 269 16.47 -15.21 15.22
N ALA A 270 15.26 -15.11 14.67
CA ALA A 270 14.79 -16.00 13.61
C ALA A 270 13.70 -15.37 12.75
N ILE A 271 13.59 -15.85 11.51
CA ILE A 271 12.46 -15.59 10.63
C ILE A 271 11.78 -16.95 10.36
N GLN A 272 10.46 -16.98 10.42
CA GLN A 272 9.63 -18.14 10.11
C GLN A 272 8.84 -17.85 8.84
N VAL A 273 8.70 -18.86 7.97
CA VAL A 273 7.98 -18.76 6.72
C VAL A 273 7.12 -20.00 6.51
N ARG A 274 5.98 -19.85 5.84
CA ARG A 274 5.21 -20.98 5.28
C ARG A 274 4.58 -20.60 3.95
N THR A 275 4.35 -21.58 3.11
CA THR A 275 3.69 -21.44 1.81
C THR A 275 2.34 -22.15 1.87
N ASP A 276 1.30 -21.50 1.34
CA ASP A 276 -0.05 -22.06 1.16
C ASP A 276 -0.66 -22.68 2.42
N GLY A 277 -0.48 -22.01 3.57
CA GLY A 277 -0.99 -22.48 4.86
C GLY A 277 -0.32 -23.75 5.40
N GLY A 278 0.81 -24.17 4.82
CA GLY A 278 1.61 -25.30 5.27
C GLY A 278 2.24 -25.12 6.66
N ALA A 279 3.14 -26.02 7.03
CA ALA A 279 3.87 -25.92 8.29
C ALA A 279 4.85 -24.73 8.27
N TRP A 280 4.96 -24.05 9.40
CA TRP A 280 6.01 -23.04 9.62
C TRP A 280 7.40 -23.68 9.58
N GLN A 281 8.33 -23.03 8.88
CA GLN A 281 9.72 -23.45 8.75
C GLN A 281 10.65 -22.25 8.99
N VAL A 282 11.81 -22.49 9.59
CA VAL A 282 12.82 -21.44 9.77
C VAL A 282 13.38 -21.03 8.41
N TYR A 283 13.29 -19.74 8.11
CA TYR A 283 13.81 -19.16 6.89
C TYR A 283 15.35 -19.11 6.94
N THR A 284 15.99 -19.91 6.09
CA THR A 284 17.46 -20.01 5.98
C THR A 284 17.96 -19.64 4.58
N SER A 285 17.09 -19.67 3.58
CA SER A 285 17.34 -19.29 2.19
C SER A 285 16.03 -18.90 1.50
N PRO A 286 16.08 -18.18 0.35
CA PRO A 286 14.89 -17.81 -0.40
C PRO A 286 13.97 -19.00 -0.72
N VAL A 287 12.67 -18.81 -0.49
CA VAL A 287 11.64 -19.84 -0.75
C VAL A 287 11.23 -19.76 -2.22
N THR A 288 11.25 -20.89 -2.93
CA THR A 288 10.72 -20.95 -4.30
C THR A 288 9.29 -21.44 -4.26
N VAL A 289 8.35 -20.62 -4.73
CA VAL A 289 6.95 -20.99 -4.95
C VAL A 289 6.78 -21.38 -6.41
N ALA A 290 6.25 -22.57 -6.64
CA ALA A 290 6.07 -23.14 -7.96
C ALA A 290 4.69 -23.81 -8.07
N GLY A 291 4.27 -24.08 -9.30
CA GLY A 291 2.91 -24.52 -9.62
C GLY A 291 2.04 -23.35 -10.02
N ASP A 292 1.07 -23.61 -10.89
CA ASP A 292 0.13 -22.61 -11.35
C ASP A 292 -1.00 -22.43 -10.33
N GLY A 293 -1.49 -21.21 -10.19
CA GLY A 293 -2.58 -20.85 -9.29
C GLY A 293 -2.28 -19.60 -8.46
N THR A 294 -3.11 -19.40 -7.44
CA THR A 294 -2.89 -18.37 -6.43
C THR A 294 -2.20 -18.99 -5.23
N HIS A 295 -1.11 -18.35 -4.80
CA HIS A 295 -0.32 -18.79 -3.67
C HIS A 295 -0.20 -17.69 -2.62
N THR A 296 0.06 -18.13 -1.40
CA THR A 296 0.34 -17.28 -0.25
C THR A 296 1.67 -17.67 0.38
N VAL A 297 2.45 -16.66 0.77
CA VAL A 297 3.63 -16.86 1.61
C VAL A 297 3.47 -16.02 2.86
N ASP A 298 3.30 -16.70 3.98
CA ASP A 298 3.22 -16.05 5.28
C ASP A 298 4.61 -16.03 5.93
N HIS A 299 4.95 -14.94 6.60
CA HIS A 299 6.20 -14.80 7.34
C HIS A 299 6.03 -13.97 8.62
N TYR A 300 6.87 -14.25 9.61
CA TYR A 300 7.07 -13.41 10.79
C TYR A 300 8.48 -13.62 11.36
N ALA A 301 8.97 -12.68 12.13
CA ALA A 301 10.26 -12.70 12.80
C ALA A 301 10.13 -12.64 14.32
N THR A 302 11.16 -13.16 15.00
CA THR A 302 11.32 -13.15 16.45
C THR A 302 12.68 -12.54 16.77
N ASP A 303 12.74 -11.64 17.75
CA ASP A 303 13.99 -11.03 18.22
C ASP A 303 14.71 -11.91 19.26
N VAL A 304 15.87 -11.46 19.75
CA VAL A 304 16.65 -12.18 20.78
C VAL A 304 15.99 -12.09 22.17
N ALA A 305 15.13 -11.10 22.41
CA ALA A 305 14.35 -10.96 23.63
C ALA A 305 13.05 -11.79 23.67
N GLY A 306 12.68 -12.43 22.56
CA GLY A 306 11.48 -13.26 22.42
C GLY A 306 10.22 -12.52 21.95
N ASN A 307 10.29 -11.25 21.54
CA ASN A 307 9.17 -10.55 20.93
C ASN A 307 8.93 -11.06 19.51
N ILE A 308 7.66 -11.28 19.17
CA ILE A 308 7.22 -11.86 17.90
C ILE A 308 6.35 -10.83 17.17
N GLU A 309 6.67 -10.55 15.90
CA GLU A 309 5.84 -9.65 15.09
C GLU A 309 4.54 -10.32 14.63
N SER A 310 3.57 -9.51 14.19
CA SER A 310 2.36 -10.02 13.54
C SER A 310 2.70 -10.68 12.20
N THR A 311 2.04 -11.79 11.88
CA THR A 311 2.22 -12.47 10.59
C THR A 311 1.89 -11.56 9.40
N HIS A 312 2.82 -11.49 8.46
CA HIS A 312 2.66 -10.84 7.16
C HIS A 312 2.35 -11.88 6.08
N THR A 313 1.44 -11.56 5.17
CA THR A 313 1.06 -12.44 4.05
C THR A 313 1.39 -11.79 2.72
N VAL A 314 2.17 -12.48 1.89
CA VAL A 314 2.41 -12.13 0.49
C VAL A 314 1.50 -12.96 -0.39
N ASN A 315 0.72 -12.31 -1.25
CA ASN A 315 -0.13 -12.97 -2.24
C ASN A 315 0.56 -12.91 -3.60
N LEU A 316 0.62 -14.04 -4.31
CA LEU A 316 1.17 -14.09 -5.66
C LEU A 316 0.34 -15.04 -6.53
N LYS A 317 0.35 -14.79 -7.84
CA LYS A 317 -0.36 -15.62 -8.82
C LYS A 317 0.63 -16.08 -9.87
N ILE A 318 0.65 -17.37 -10.16
CA ILE A 318 1.56 -17.99 -11.12
C ILE A 318 0.72 -18.66 -12.20
N ASP A 319 1.06 -18.41 -13.45
CA ASP A 319 0.52 -19.18 -14.58
C ASP A 319 1.60 -19.31 -15.64
N THR A 320 2.12 -20.52 -15.79
CA THR A 320 3.21 -20.86 -16.68
C THR A 320 2.75 -21.53 -17.98
N VAL A 321 1.43 -21.78 -18.12
CA VAL A 321 0.86 -22.56 -19.21
C VAL A 321 0.23 -21.61 -20.21
N SER A 322 0.56 -21.78 -21.49
CA SER A 322 -0.12 -21.05 -22.56
C SER A 322 -1.54 -21.58 -22.78
N PRO A 323 -2.49 -20.74 -23.21
CA PRO A 323 -3.83 -21.20 -23.57
C PRO A 323 -3.77 -22.22 -24.71
N ALA A 324 -4.84 -23.00 -24.88
CA ALA A 324 -4.98 -23.92 -26.00
C ALA A 324 -6.17 -23.52 -26.88
N SER A 325 -5.92 -23.14 -28.13
CA SER A 325 -6.96 -22.84 -29.10
C SER A 325 -7.28 -24.01 -30.05
N GLN A 326 -8.50 -23.98 -30.59
CA GLN A 326 -9.02 -24.93 -31.55
C GLN A 326 -9.83 -24.20 -32.62
N SER A 327 -9.90 -24.81 -33.81
CA SER A 327 -10.71 -24.33 -34.92
C SER A 327 -11.73 -25.39 -35.37
N GLN A 328 -12.89 -24.92 -35.81
CA GLN A 328 -13.90 -25.72 -36.49
C GLN A 328 -14.28 -25.03 -37.79
N VAL A 329 -14.37 -25.81 -38.87
CA VAL A 329 -14.76 -25.32 -40.20
C VAL A 329 -16.08 -25.95 -40.59
N ALA A 330 -17.06 -25.13 -40.96
CA ALA A 330 -18.37 -25.56 -41.45
C ALA A 330 -18.60 -25.06 -42.87
N GLY A 331 -18.95 -25.95 -43.79
CA GLY A 331 -19.29 -25.65 -45.18
C GLY A 331 -19.65 -26.91 -45.95
N THR A 332 -19.89 -26.79 -47.26
CA THR A 332 -20.25 -27.92 -48.11
C THR A 332 -18.98 -28.62 -48.62
N PRO A 333 -18.65 -29.83 -48.16
CA PRO A 333 -17.41 -30.50 -48.57
C PRO A 333 -17.42 -30.89 -50.06
N ALA A 334 -16.27 -30.78 -50.73
CA ALA A 334 -16.02 -31.37 -52.04
C ALA A 334 -14.56 -31.73 -52.25
N GLY A 335 -14.30 -33.01 -52.54
CA GLY A 335 -12.93 -33.51 -52.66
C GLY A 335 -12.13 -33.20 -51.39
N GLY A 336 -10.89 -32.71 -51.56
CA GLY A 336 -10.02 -32.27 -50.46
C GLY A 336 -10.30 -30.84 -49.93
N GLY A 337 -11.47 -30.26 -50.22
CA GLY A 337 -11.84 -28.88 -49.86
C GLY A 337 -13.35 -28.66 -49.71
N TYR A 338 -13.82 -27.45 -50.03
CA TYR A 338 -15.22 -27.04 -49.94
C TYR A 338 -15.70 -26.34 -51.22
N LEU A 339 -17.00 -26.46 -51.54
CA LEU A 339 -17.63 -25.89 -52.74
C LEU A 339 -17.99 -24.41 -52.65
N SER A 340 -18.17 -23.92 -51.42
CA SER A 340 -18.70 -22.59 -51.10
C SER A 340 -17.90 -21.99 -49.95
N PRO A 341 -18.04 -20.68 -49.66
CA PRO A 341 -17.48 -20.08 -48.46
C PRO A 341 -17.76 -20.92 -47.21
N VAL A 342 -16.76 -21.02 -46.35
CA VAL A 342 -16.86 -21.75 -45.08
C VAL A 342 -16.98 -20.77 -43.93
N THR A 343 -17.59 -21.23 -42.85
CA THR A 343 -17.60 -20.53 -41.56
C THR A 343 -16.55 -21.14 -40.66
N VAL A 344 -15.62 -20.32 -40.18
CA VAL A 344 -14.60 -20.71 -39.22
C VAL A 344 -15.01 -20.23 -37.83
N THR A 345 -15.05 -21.16 -36.88
CA THR A 345 -15.27 -20.88 -35.46
C THR A 345 -13.97 -21.19 -34.71
N LEU A 346 -13.50 -20.25 -33.91
CA LEU A 346 -12.34 -20.43 -33.04
C LEU A 346 -12.82 -20.52 -31.60
N SER A 347 -12.13 -21.33 -30.80
CA SER A 347 -12.34 -21.41 -29.36
C SER A 347 -11.00 -21.55 -28.68
N ALA A 348 -10.89 -21.12 -27.44
CA ALA A 348 -9.70 -21.32 -26.63
C ALA A 348 -10.07 -21.59 -25.18
N THR A 349 -9.22 -22.34 -24.50
CA THR A 349 -9.34 -22.63 -23.08
C THR A 349 -8.02 -22.35 -22.38
N ASP A 350 -8.11 -21.79 -21.19
CA ASP A 350 -7.00 -21.71 -20.24
C ASP A 350 -7.53 -22.01 -18.84
N ALA A 351 -6.79 -22.81 -18.07
CA ALA A 351 -7.26 -23.36 -16.80
C ALA A 351 -6.96 -22.46 -15.60
N THR A 352 -5.96 -21.58 -15.68
CA THR A 352 -5.40 -20.89 -14.52
C THR A 352 -5.76 -19.41 -14.54
N SER A 353 -5.29 -18.66 -15.55
CA SER A 353 -5.54 -17.22 -15.65
C SER A 353 -6.74 -16.88 -16.54
N GLY A 354 -7.18 -17.83 -17.37
CA GLY A 354 -8.28 -17.70 -18.31
C GLY A 354 -7.84 -17.04 -19.62
N VAL A 355 -8.62 -17.22 -20.68
CA VAL A 355 -8.30 -16.66 -22.01
C VAL A 355 -8.50 -15.15 -22.00
N GLN A 356 -7.50 -14.40 -22.49
CA GLN A 356 -7.59 -12.96 -22.71
C GLN A 356 -8.06 -12.63 -24.12
N SER A 357 -7.48 -13.25 -25.13
CA SER A 357 -7.85 -13.01 -26.52
C SER A 357 -7.50 -14.19 -27.42
N VAL A 358 -8.22 -14.28 -28.54
CA VAL A 358 -7.83 -15.11 -29.68
C VAL A 358 -7.65 -14.16 -30.86
N LEU A 359 -6.50 -14.24 -31.51
CA LEU A 359 -6.14 -13.41 -32.66
C LEU A 359 -6.08 -14.30 -33.89
N TYR A 360 -6.52 -13.79 -35.04
CA TYR A 360 -6.43 -14.52 -36.30
C TYR A 360 -6.12 -13.59 -37.47
N ARG A 361 -5.55 -14.15 -38.54
CA ARG A 361 -5.41 -13.48 -39.84
C ARG A 361 -5.64 -14.48 -40.95
N ILE A 362 -6.01 -13.97 -42.12
CA ILE A 362 -6.29 -14.75 -43.32
C ILE A 362 -5.32 -14.30 -44.41
N ASP A 363 -4.65 -15.25 -45.06
CA ASP A 363 -3.75 -15.04 -46.20
C ASP A 363 -2.66 -13.99 -45.97
N GLY A 364 -2.10 -13.95 -44.75
CA GLY A 364 -1.08 -12.96 -44.37
C GLY A 364 -1.60 -11.51 -44.30
N GLY A 365 -2.91 -11.32 -44.33
CA GLY A 365 -3.56 -10.01 -44.20
C GLY A 365 -3.50 -9.43 -42.79
N ALA A 366 -4.38 -8.45 -42.54
CA ALA A 366 -4.50 -7.82 -41.22
C ALA A 366 -4.88 -8.85 -40.14
N GLN A 367 -4.35 -8.63 -38.93
CA GLN A 367 -4.69 -9.41 -37.75
C GLN A 367 -5.94 -8.85 -37.07
N TRP A 368 -6.84 -9.74 -36.70
CA TRP A 368 -8.14 -9.44 -36.10
C TRP A 368 -8.27 -10.14 -34.75
N THR A 369 -8.99 -9.53 -33.82
CA THR A 369 -9.43 -10.20 -32.59
C THR A 369 -10.71 -10.97 -32.87
N TYR A 370 -10.72 -12.26 -32.53
CA TYR A 370 -11.89 -13.11 -32.68
C TYR A 370 -12.98 -12.71 -31.68
N GLY A 371 -14.16 -12.32 -32.19
CA GLY A 371 -15.35 -12.04 -31.38
C GLY A 371 -16.58 -12.87 -31.79
N SER A 372 -16.60 -13.38 -33.02
CA SER A 372 -17.66 -14.23 -33.56
C SER A 372 -17.12 -15.07 -34.72
N PRO A 373 -17.81 -16.16 -35.12
CA PRO A 373 -17.46 -16.89 -36.33
C PRO A 373 -17.30 -15.97 -37.54
N PHE A 374 -16.36 -16.29 -38.42
CA PHE A 374 -16.05 -15.51 -39.62
C PHE A 374 -16.06 -16.38 -40.87
N HIS A 375 -16.23 -15.74 -42.03
CA HIS A 375 -16.25 -16.44 -43.31
C HIS A 375 -14.88 -16.40 -43.98
N VAL A 376 -14.50 -17.53 -44.58
CA VAL A 376 -13.41 -17.60 -45.56
C VAL A 376 -14.07 -17.86 -46.90
N ALA A 377 -13.79 -16.97 -47.86
CA ALA A 377 -14.44 -16.93 -49.17
C ALA A 377 -13.42 -16.58 -50.25
N GLY A 378 -13.80 -16.82 -51.51
CA GLY A 378 -12.88 -16.78 -52.65
C GLY A 378 -12.41 -18.20 -53.00
N ASN A 379 -12.12 -18.46 -54.26
CA ASN A 379 -11.59 -19.76 -54.67
C ASN A 379 -10.07 -19.79 -54.46
N GLY A 380 -9.54 -20.96 -54.12
CA GLY A 380 -8.11 -21.17 -53.88
C GLY A 380 -7.83 -21.77 -52.51
N THR A 381 -6.54 -21.92 -52.19
CA THR A 381 -6.10 -22.30 -50.85
C THR A 381 -5.94 -21.05 -50.01
N HIS A 382 -6.73 -20.95 -48.93
CA HIS A 382 -6.64 -19.91 -47.93
C HIS A 382 -5.89 -20.43 -46.71
N LEU A 383 -5.03 -19.58 -46.13
CA LEU A 383 -4.31 -19.86 -44.90
C LEU A 383 -4.90 -19.01 -43.77
N VAL A 384 -5.52 -19.67 -42.80
CA VAL A 384 -5.93 -19.04 -41.54
C VAL A 384 -4.85 -19.31 -40.51
N GLU A 385 -4.28 -18.25 -39.97
CA GLU A 385 -3.32 -18.30 -38.88
C GLU A 385 -4.00 -17.76 -37.62
N TYR A 386 -3.89 -18.45 -36.50
CA TYR A 386 -4.54 -18.04 -35.25
C TYR A 386 -3.69 -18.41 -34.02
N SER A 387 -3.81 -17.60 -32.97
CA SER A 387 -3.22 -17.90 -31.67
C SER A 387 -4.03 -17.24 -30.54
N ALA A 388 -3.99 -17.84 -29.36
CA ALA A 388 -4.58 -17.34 -28.14
C ALA A 388 -3.52 -16.79 -27.18
N ALA A 389 -3.93 -15.81 -26.38
CA ALA A 389 -3.19 -15.33 -25.22
C ALA A 389 -4.10 -15.36 -23.98
N ASP A 390 -3.52 -15.66 -22.82
CA ASP A 390 -4.21 -15.71 -21.54
C ASP A 390 -4.09 -14.39 -20.74
N GLN A 391 -4.68 -14.34 -19.54
CA GLN A 391 -4.63 -13.15 -18.68
C GLN A 391 -3.30 -12.98 -17.94
N ALA A 392 -2.47 -14.03 -17.88
CA ALA A 392 -1.11 -13.97 -17.35
C ALA A 392 -0.09 -13.49 -18.38
N GLY A 393 -0.49 -13.35 -19.65
CA GLY A 393 0.36 -12.92 -20.75
C GLY A 393 1.12 -14.05 -21.43
N ASN A 394 0.80 -15.32 -21.16
CA ASN A 394 1.31 -16.41 -21.97
C ASN A 394 0.56 -16.45 -23.31
N ALA A 395 1.29 -16.72 -24.38
CA ALA A 395 0.74 -16.82 -25.73
C ALA A 395 1.15 -18.17 -26.32
N GLU A 396 0.20 -18.85 -26.95
CA GLU A 396 0.50 -20.11 -27.63
C GLU A 396 1.28 -19.88 -28.93
N SER A 397 1.87 -20.95 -29.44
CA SER A 397 2.49 -20.94 -30.76
C SER A 397 1.43 -20.78 -31.86
N LEU A 398 1.77 -20.09 -32.94
CA LEU A 398 0.84 -19.83 -34.04
C LEU A 398 0.33 -21.13 -34.68
N HIS A 399 -0.98 -21.33 -34.66
CA HIS A 399 -1.65 -22.39 -35.39
C HIS A 399 -1.90 -21.98 -36.84
N THR A 400 -1.89 -22.97 -37.73
CA THR A 400 -2.20 -22.78 -39.15
C THR A 400 -3.30 -23.74 -39.59
N LEU A 401 -4.22 -23.23 -40.42
CA LEU A 401 -5.34 -23.97 -40.99
C LEU A 401 -5.43 -23.63 -42.48
N SER A 402 -5.15 -24.61 -43.33
CA SER A 402 -5.33 -24.47 -44.79
C SER A 402 -6.74 -24.89 -45.21
N ILE A 403 -7.42 -24.02 -45.94
CA ILE A 403 -8.79 -24.23 -46.43
C ILE A 403 -8.77 -24.12 -47.95
N LEU A 404 -9.07 -25.22 -48.65
CA LEU A 404 -9.24 -25.22 -50.11
C LEU A 404 -10.71 -24.94 -50.46
N LEU A 405 -10.96 -23.87 -51.20
CA LEU A 405 -12.27 -23.53 -51.76
C LEU A 405 -12.22 -23.70 -53.29
N SER A 406 -13.00 -24.65 -53.81
CA SER A 406 -13.08 -24.94 -55.24
C SER A 406 -14.55 -24.95 -55.67
N GLY A 407 -15.04 -23.79 -56.11
CA GLY A 407 -16.37 -23.66 -56.70
C GLY A 407 -16.55 -24.61 -57.89
N ALA A 408 -17.72 -25.23 -58.00
CA ALA A 408 -18.03 -26.22 -59.03
C ALA A 408 -18.07 -25.67 -60.48
N SER A 409 -17.76 -24.39 -60.73
CA SER A 409 -17.88 -23.77 -62.08
C SER A 409 -16.86 -22.66 -62.41
N GLY A 410 -15.65 -22.68 -61.83
CA GLY A 410 -14.56 -21.79 -62.25
C GLY A 410 -14.67 -20.33 -61.79
N ILE A 411 -13.63 -19.52 -62.05
CA ILE A 411 -13.53 -18.11 -61.62
C ILE A 411 -14.39 -17.23 -62.53
N HIS A 412 -15.21 -16.36 -61.93
CA HIS A 412 -15.94 -15.29 -62.63
C HIS A 412 -15.89 -13.96 -61.84
N PRO A 413 -16.21 -12.83 -62.47
CA PRO A 413 -16.30 -11.53 -61.77
C PRO A 413 -17.30 -11.54 -60.62
N LEU A 414 -17.00 -10.77 -59.56
CA LEU A 414 -17.90 -10.55 -58.42
C LEU A 414 -19.26 -10.03 -58.89
N PRO A 415 -20.36 -10.31 -58.15
CA PRO A 415 -21.62 -9.68 -58.44
C PRO A 415 -21.51 -8.15 -58.35
N VAL A 416 -22.37 -7.43 -59.08
CA VAL A 416 -22.38 -5.96 -59.07
C VAL A 416 -23.81 -5.49 -58.86
N THR A 417 -24.04 -4.67 -57.84
CA THR A 417 -25.32 -3.98 -57.66
C THR A 417 -25.37 -2.69 -58.46
N VAL A 418 -26.48 -2.51 -59.19
CA VAL A 418 -26.92 -1.25 -59.76
C VAL A 418 -28.04 -0.70 -58.88
N VAL A 419 -27.83 0.50 -58.33
CA VAL A 419 -28.84 1.24 -57.57
C VAL A 419 -29.43 2.31 -58.47
N SER A 420 -30.75 2.40 -58.52
CA SER A 420 -31.48 3.47 -59.20
C SER A 420 -32.37 4.20 -58.20
N MET A 421 -32.29 5.53 -58.21
CA MET A 421 -33.04 6.43 -57.34
C MET A 421 -33.99 7.25 -58.20
N GLY A 422 -35.29 7.00 -58.07
CA GLY A 422 -36.34 7.72 -58.79
C GLY A 422 -37.02 8.75 -57.91
N GLY A 423 -36.85 10.03 -58.23
CA GLY A 423 -37.48 11.17 -57.54
C GLY A 423 -37.25 12.46 -58.30
N THR A 424 -37.92 13.55 -57.90
CA THR A 424 -37.72 14.88 -58.49
C THR A 424 -36.45 15.49 -57.90
N GLY A 425 -35.42 15.64 -58.72
CA GLY A 425 -34.17 16.28 -58.31
C GLY A 425 -34.38 17.76 -57.97
N GLY A 426 -33.81 18.18 -56.86
CA GLY A 426 -33.74 19.56 -56.40
C GLY A 426 -32.37 20.17 -56.63
N ALA A 427 -32.03 21.17 -55.82
CA ALA A 427 -30.71 21.79 -55.78
C ALA A 427 -29.75 21.03 -54.85
N ASN A 428 -28.44 21.26 -55.02
CA ASN A 428 -27.37 20.84 -54.10
C ASN A 428 -27.38 19.34 -53.70
N GLY A 429 -27.81 18.46 -54.59
CA GLY A 429 -27.84 17.01 -54.32
C GLY A 429 -28.99 16.54 -53.42
N TRP A 430 -30.05 17.35 -53.30
CA TRP A 430 -31.31 16.98 -52.66
C TRP A 430 -32.38 16.58 -53.67
N TYR A 431 -33.37 15.82 -53.21
CA TYR A 431 -34.63 15.58 -53.90
C TYR A 431 -35.75 16.39 -53.22
N ILE A 432 -36.64 16.97 -54.02
CA ILE A 432 -37.83 17.70 -53.55
C ILE A 432 -39.10 16.85 -53.53
N SER A 433 -38.94 15.53 -53.68
CA SER A 433 -39.99 14.54 -53.54
C SER A 433 -39.42 13.25 -52.97
N ASN A 434 -40.27 12.42 -52.37
CA ASN A 434 -39.92 11.05 -51.99
C ASN A 434 -39.12 10.32 -53.08
N VAL A 435 -38.13 9.52 -52.67
CA VAL A 435 -37.22 8.81 -53.56
C VAL A 435 -37.54 7.31 -53.54
N ALA A 436 -37.95 6.77 -54.68
CA ALA A 436 -38.08 5.34 -54.89
C ALA A 436 -36.69 4.73 -55.16
N VAL A 437 -36.24 3.85 -54.29
CA VAL A 437 -34.97 3.12 -54.43
C VAL A 437 -35.25 1.76 -55.02
N THR A 438 -34.62 1.48 -56.15
CA THR A 438 -34.59 0.14 -56.75
C THR A 438 -33.15 -0.35 -56.85
N MET A 439 -32.94 -1.64 -56.61
CA MET A 439 -31.64 -2.30 -56.70
C MET A 439 -31.76 -3.55 -57.56
N SER A 440 -30.74 -3.80 -58.37
CA SER A 440 -30.61 -5.03 -59.15
C SER A 440 -29.15 -5.46 -59.15
N ALA A 441 -28.89 -6.75 -58.93
CA ALA A 441 -27.53 -7.29 -58.97
C ALA A 441 -27.38 -8.31 -60.09
N SER A 442 -26.23 -8.29 -60.76
CA SER A 442 -25.84 -9.29 -61.76
C SER A 442 -24.57 -10.00 -61.35
N SER A 443 -24.50 -11.34 -61.51
CA SER A 443 -23.28 -12.12 -61.29
C SER A 443 -22.49 -12.30 -62.60
N GLY A 444 -21.16 -12.31 -62.49
CA GLY A 444 -20.27 -12.61 -63.61
C GLY A 444 -20.38 -14.05 -64.15
N SER A 445 -20.86 -15.01 -63.36
CA SER A 445 -21.17 -16.39 -63.81
C SER A 445 -22.58 -16.56 -64.38
N GLY A 446 -23.45 -15.58 -64.19
CA GLY A 446 -24.89 -15.75 -64.39
C GLY A 446 -25.60 -16.48 -63.24
N ALA A 447 -24.91 -16.75 -62.12
CA ALA A 447 -25.53 -17.27 -60.92
C ALA A 447 -26.59 -16.31 -60.35
N ALA A 448 -27.57 -16.88 -59.65
CA ALA A 448 -28.61 -16.11 -58.98
C ALA A 448 -27.98 -15.19 -57.92
N THR A 449 -28.42 -13.93 -57.87
CA THR A 449 -27.89 -12.91 -56.96
C THR A 449 -28.89 -12.58 -55.85
N SER A 450 -28.37 -12.11 -54.73
CA SER A 450 -29.13 -11.50 -53.63
C SER A 450 -28.48 -10.19 -53.22
N VAL A 451 -29.26 -9.21 -52.78
CA VAL A 451 -28.75 -7.93 -52.28
C VAL A 451 -29.22 -7.74 -50.85
N VAL A 452 -28.30 -7.47 -49.93
CA VAL A 452 -28.62 -7.00 -48.58
C VAL A 452 -28.37 -5.51 -48.49
N TYR A 453 -29.20 -4.80 -47.73
CA TYR A 453 -29.08 -3.37 -47.52
C TYR A 453 -29.47 -2.96 -46.10
N ARG A 454 -29.03 -1.78 -45.68
CA ARG A 454 -29.55 -1.09 -44.51
C ARG A 454 -29.62 0.41 -44.77
N LEU A 455 -30.56 1.07 -44.11
CA LEU A 455 -30.70 2.52 -44.13
C LEU A 455 -30.29 3.08 -42.76
N ASP A 456 -29.51 4.15 -42.75
CA ASP A 456 -29.15 4.94 -41.56
C ASP A 456 -28.49 4.14 -40.44
N GLY A 457 -27.66 3.16 -40.81
CA GLY A 457 -27.00 2.28 -39.85
C GLY A 457 -27.93 1.28 -39.15
N GLY A 458 -29.17 1.14 -39.62
CA GLY A 458 -30.13 0.16 -39.12
C GLY A 458 -29.74 -1.31 -39.39
N LEU A 459 -30.66 -2.23 -39.10
CA LEU A 459 -30.43 -3.66 -39.33
C LEU A 459 -30.34 -4.00 -40.83
N TRP A 460 -29.44 -4.92 -41.16
CA TRP A 460 -29.32 -5.48 -42.49
C TRP A 460 -30.59 -6.25 -42.88
N SER A 461 -31.13 -5.94 -44.06
CA SER A 461 -32.35 -6.51 -44.62
C SER A 461 -32.11 -7.02 -46.03
N LEU A 462 -32.74 -8.13 -46.40
CA LEU A 462 -32.72 -8.62 -47.78
C LEU A 462 -33.60 -7.73 -48.66
N TYR A 463 -33.06 -7.29 -49.79
CA TYR A 463 -33.82 -6.54 -50.80
C TYR A 463 -34.70 -7.49 -51.60
N VAL A 464 -36.01 -7.42 -51.38
CA VAL A 464 -37.03 -8.24 -52.05
C VAL A 464 -37.98 -7.42 -52.92
N SER A 465 -38.08 -6.12 -52.67
CA SER A 465 -38.90 -5.18 -53.44
C SER A 465 -38.38 -3.76 -53.26
N PRO A 466 -38.69 -2.84 -54.21
CA PRO A 466 -38.41 -1.41 -54.05
C PRO A 466 -38.93 -0.83 -52.74
N PHE A 467 -38.24 0.17 -52.20
CA PHE A 467 -38.69 0.94 -51.04
C PHE A 467 -38.59 2.44 -51.29
N THR A 468 -39.21 3.24 -50.43
CA THR A 468 -39.25 4.71 -50.55
C THR A 468 -38.53 5.38 -49.39
N ALA A 469 -37.53 6.20 -49.71
CA ALA A 469 -36.94 7.16 -48.77
C ALA A 469 -37.79 8.44 -48.77
N ARG A 470 -38.13 8.91 -47.56
CA ARG A 470 -38.93 10.12 -47.35
C ARG A 470 -38.02 11.28 -46.93
N ASP A 471 -38.60 12.42 -46.59
CA ASP A 471 -37.88 13.59 -46.07
C ASP A 471 -36.89 13.18 -44.97
N GLY A 472 -35.66 13.67 -45.11
CA GLY A 472 -34.53 13.32 -44.26
C GLY A 472 -33.23 13.14 -45.04
N ARG A 473 -32.13 13.10 -44.29
CA ARG A 473 -30.82 12.67 -44.78
C ARG A 473 -30.67 11.19 -44.50
N HIS A 474 -30.53 10.40 -45.56
CA HIS A 474 -30.37 8.97 -45.45
C HIS A 474 -29.03 8.47 -46.00
N THR A 475 -28.49 7.43 -45.37
CA THR A 475 -27.35 6.65 -45.86
C THR A 475 -27.79 5.23 -46.17
N LEU A 476 -27.70 4.84 -47.44
CA LEU A 476 -27.97 3.49 -47.91
C LEU A 476 -26.66 2.72 -48.02
N ASP A 477 -26.49 1.72 -47.15
CA ASP A 477 -25.41 0.73 -47.28
C ASP A 477 -25.97 -0.52 -47.96
N TYR A 478 -25.22 -1.12 -48.90
CA TYR A 478 -25.67 -2.31 -49.63
C TYR A 478 -24.52 -3.19 -50.10
N GLN A 479 -24.82 -4.48 -50.31
CA GLN A 479 -23.90 -5.48 -50.79
C GLN A 479 -24.66 -6.61 -51.50
N ALA A 480 -24.25 -6.95 -52.73
CA ALA A 480 -24.68 -8.17 -53.42
C ALA A 480 -23.81 -9.39 -53.08
N SER A 481 -24.45 -10.55 -53.10
CA SER A 481 -23.82 -11.87 -53.19
C SER A 481 -24.45 -12.70 -54.30
N ASP A 482 -23.77 -13.74 -54.79
CA ASP A 482 -24.33 -14.73 -55.70
C ASP A 482 -24.39 -16.15 -55.12
N ALA A 483 -25.09 -17.05 -55.83
CA ALA A 483 -25.29 -18.43 -55.41
C ALA A 483 -23.99 -19.26 -55.38
N ASP A 484 -22.93 -18.79 -56.03
CA ASP A 484 -21.59 -19.37 -55.98
C ASP A 484 -20.80 -18.88 -54.74
N GLY A 485 -21.35 -17.91 -53.99
CA GLY A 485 -20.80 -17.40 -52.74
C GLY A 485 -19.84 -16.22 -52.90
N TYR A 486 -19.76 -15.59 -54.07
CA TYR A 486 -19.01 -14.36 -54.28
C TYR A 486 -19.83 -13.16 -53.81
N ALA A 487 -19.20 -12.19 -53.16
CA ALA A 487 -19.85 -10.95 -52.71
C ALA A 487 -19.07 -9.72 -53.18
N GLU A 488 -19.78 -8.64 -53.50
CA GLU A 488 -19.14 -7.36 -53.82
C GLU A 488 -18.62 -6.66 -52.56
N ALA A 489 -17.74 -5.67 -52.72
CA ALA A 489 -17.35 -4.82 -51.59
C ALA A 489 -18.55 -4.01 -51.08
N LEU A 490 -18.61 -3.76 -49.77
CA LEU A 490 -19.63 -2.90 -49.15
C LEU A 490 -19.66 -1.52 -49.84
N ARG A 491 -20.85 -1.08 -50.28
CA ARG A 491 -21.07 0.22 -50.91
C ARG A 491 -22.03 1.07 -50.09
N SER A 492 -21.87 2.38 -50.21
CA SER A 492 -22.75 3.38 -49.59
C SER A 492 -23.20 4.42 -50.59
N ALA A 493 -24.45 4.89 -50.45
CA ALA A 493 -25.01 5.99 -51.23
C ALA A 493 -25.82 6.94 -50.32
N ALA A 494 -25.68 8.24 -50.54
CA ALA A 494 -26.47 9.24 -49.81
C ALA A 494 -27.79 9.50 -50.54
N ILE A 495 -28.88 9.64 -49.77
CA ILE A 495 -30.21 10.03 -50.27
C ILE A 495 -30.69 11.18 -49.39
N ASN A 496 -30.66 12.41 -49.90
CA ASN A 496 -31.14 13.58 -49.18
C ASN A 496 -32.49 14.00 -49.77
N VAL A 497 -33.55 13.99 -48.96
CA VAL A 497 -34.90 14.35 -49.41
C VAL A 497 -35.42 15.48 -48.53
N ASP A 498 -35.94 16.51 -49.15
CA ASP A 498 -36.65 17.58 -48.49
C ASP A 498 -37.70 18.13 -49.45
N SER A 499 -38.95 17.73 -49.23
CA SER A 499 -40.10 18.16 -50.04
C SER A 499 -40.85 19.35 -49.43
N THR A 500 -40.37 19.87 -48.30
CA THR A 500 -41.07 20.91 -47.56
C THR A 500 -40.55 22.28 -47.99
N SER A 501 -41.44 23.22 -48.32
CA SER A 501 -41.02 24.59 -48.59
C SER A 501 -40.74 25.36 -47.31
N PRO A 502 -39.73 26.26 -47.30
CA PRO A 502 -39.44 27.09 -46.15
C PRO A 502 -40.62 28.00 -45.79
N THR A 503 -40.82 28.27 -44.49
CA THR A 503 -41.85 29.21 -44.02
C THR A 503 -41.22 30.54 -43.63
N VAL A 504 -41.90 31.66 -43.89
CA VAL A 504 -41.49 33.00 -43.48
C VAL A 504 -42.56 33.63 -42.59
N VAL A 505 -42.16 34.20 -41.46
CA VAL A 505 -43.04 34.83 -40.48
C VAL A 505 -42.60 36.28 -40.24
N LYS A 506 -43.57 37.18 -40.09
CA LYS A 506 -43.34 38.60 -39.80
C LYS A 506 -42.88 38.84 -38.35
N ALA A 507 -42.08 39.88 -38.12
CA ALA A 507 -41.60 40.23 -36.78
C ALA A 507 -42.38 41.38 -36.09
N ALA A 508 -42.83 42.41 -36.82
CA ALA A 508 -43.54 43.57 -36.24
C ALA A 508 -44.55 44.18 -37.23
N ASP A 509 -45.66 44.73 -36.71
CA ASP A 509 -46.75 45.31 -37.50
C ASP A 509 -46.60 46.82 -37.75
N VAL A 510 -45.83 47.52 -36.91
CA VAL A 510 -45.61 48.97 -36.98
C VAL A 510 -44.13 49.27 -36.75
N ILE A 511 -43.53 50.09 -37.61
CA ILE A 511 -42.11 50.51 -37.53
C ILE A 511 -41.98 52.04 -37.62
N SER A 512 -40.88 52.59 -37.11
CA SER A 512 -40.52 54.00 -37.35
C SER A 512 -39.87 54.18 -38.74
N PRO A 513 -39.77 55.41 -39.28
CA PRO A 513 -39.23 55.65 -40.64
C PRO A 513 -37.82 55.10 -40.91
N ASP A 514 -37.00 54.95 -39.87
CA ASP A 514 -35.61 54.44 -39.99
C ASP A 514 -35.42 53.06 -39.35
N ALA A 515 -36.48 52.44 -38.83
CA ALA A 515 -36.40 51.11 -38.24
C ALA A 515 -36.32 50.03 -39.35
N PRO A 516 -35.57 48.94 -39.13
CA PRO A 516 -35.52 47.83 -40.07
C PRO A 516 -36.87 47.10 -40.13
N LEU A 517 -37.28 46.71 -41.33
CA LEU A 517 -38.29 45.67 -41.50
C LEU A 517 -37.61 44.32 -41.33
N SER A 518 -38.07 43.50 -40.39
CA SER A 518 -37.52 42.16 -40.11
C SER A 518 -38.55 41.05 -40.26
N TRP A 519 -38.04 39.86 -40.57
CA TRP A 519 -38.78 38.60 -40.65
C TRP A 519 -37.97 37.48 -40.01
N THR A 520 -38.60 36.34 -39.79
CA THR A 520 -37.91 35.09 -39.48
C THR A 520 -38.29 34.06 -40.52
N GLY A 521 -37.37 33.17 -40.88
CA GLY A 521 -37.67 32.03 -41.72
C GLY A 521 -37.21 30.75 -41.05
N SER A 522 -37.95 29.68 -41.30
CA SER A 522 -37.62 28.34 -40.82
C SER A 522 -37.82 27.33 -41.92
N ASP A 523 -36.89 26.38 -41.98
CA ASP A 523 -37.01 25.15 -42.75
C ASP A 523 -36.37 24.03 -41.94
N SER A 524 -37.10 22.92 -41.75
CA SER A 524 -36.65 21.81 -40.90
C SER A 524 -35.91 20.72 -41.67
N GLY A 525 -35.93 20.75 -43.00
CA GLY A 525 -35.33 19.73 -43.85
C GLY A 525 -33.90 20.12 -44.24
N SER A 526 -33.78 20.85 -45.33
CA SER A 526 -32.50 21.22 -45.95
C SER A 526 -31.96 22.57 -45.47
N GLY A 527 -32.79 23.36 -44.77
CA GLY A 527 -32.45 24.66 -44.22
C GLY A 527 -32.49 25.78 -45.28
N ILE A 528 -32.74 27.02 -44.84
CA ILE A 528 -32.86 28.17 -45.75
C ILE A 528 -31.50 28.57 -46.31
N VAL A 529 -31.39 28.65 -47.64
CA VAL A 529 -30.18 29.06 -48.35
C VAL A 529 -30.18 30.53 -48.75
N ARG A 530 -31.35 31.12 -49.04
CA ARG A 530 -31.46 32.55 -49.39
C ARG A 530 -32.87 33.12 -49.25
N TYR A 531 -32.94 34.44 -49.15
CA TYR A 531 -34.14 35.26 -49.25
C TYR A 531 -34.07 36.26 -50.40
N GLU A 532 -35.25 36.63 -50.91
CA GLU A 532 -35.47 37.81 -51.74
C GLU A 532 -36.64 38.62 -51.19
N VAL A 533 -36.56 39.95 -51.23
CA VAL A 533 -37.62 40.84 -50.75
C VAL A 533 -38.05 41.85 -51.81
N SER A 534 -39.36 42.04 -51.97
CA SER A 534 -39.97 43.09 -52.80
C SER A 534 -40.82 44.00 -51.91
N ILE A 535 -40.65 45.31 -52.03
CA ILE A 535 -41.42 46.31 -51.29
C ILE A 535 -42.44 46.94 -52.23
N ASP A 536 -43.71 46.96 -51.81
CA ASP A 536 -44.86 47.59 -52.51
C ASP A 536 -45.00 47.18 -53.99
N GLY A 537 -44.68 45.91 -54.30
CA GLY A 537 -44.73 45.38 -55.66
C GLY A 537 -43.57 45.80 -56.56
N GLY A 538 -42.52 46.41 -56.00
CA GLY A 538 -41.26 46.70 -56.69
C GLY A 538 -40.45 45.44 -57.03
N PRO A 539 -39.27 45.60 -57.67
CA PRO A 539 -38.40 44.47 -58.00
C PRO A 539 -37.92 43.72 -56.75
N PHE A 540 -37.73 42.41 -56.86
CA PHE A 540 -37.14 41.61 -55.80
C PHE A 540 -35.64 41.92 -55.65
N GLN A 541 -35.23 42.16 -54.42
CA GLN A 541 -33.84 42.39 -54.03
C GLN A 541 -33.28 41.12 -53.38
N PRO A 542 -32.09 40.65 -53.80
CA PRO A 542 -31.44 39.49 -53.18
C PRO A 542 -30.90 39.86 -51.80
N MET A 543 -31.26 39.07 -50.79
CA MET A 543 -30.89 39.33 -49.38
C MET A 543 -29.81 38.38 -48.85
N GLY A 544 -29.43 37.35 -49.63
CA GLY A 544 -28.65 36.24 -49.10
C GLY A 544 -29.39 35.59 -47.94
N THR A 545 -28.73 35.35 -46.81
CA THR A 545 -29.37 34.82 -45.58
C THR A 545 -29.88 35.92 -44.64
N SER A 546 -29.85 37.19 -45.05
CA SER A 546 -30.28 38.32 -44.20
C SER A 546 -31.79 38.28 -43.95
N THR A 547 -32.18 38.58 -42.72
CA THR A 547 -33.58 38.52 -42.25
C THR A 547 -34.18 39.89 -41.95
N SER A 548 -33.53 40.95 -42.42
CA SER A 548 -34.04 42.31 -42.31
C SER A 548 -33.55 43.19 -43.45
N ILE A 549 -34.33 44.23 -43.76
CA ILE A 549 -33.96 45.31 -44.67
C ILE A 549 -34.14 46.66 -43.97
N THR A 550 -33.16 47.53 -44.12
CA THR A 550 -33.22 48.92 -43.61
C THR A 550 -33.20 49.86 -44.80
N GLN A 551 -34.22 50.71 -44.86
CA GLN A 551 -34.28 51.86 -45.75
C GLN A 551 -35.08 52.96 -45.07
N HIS A 552 -35.06 54.16 -45.62
CA HIS A 552 -35.94 55.22 -45.14
C HIS A 552 -37.35 55.00 -45.69
N TRP A 553 -38.31 54.71 -44.82
CA TRP A 553 -39.69 54.40 -45.20
C TRP A 553 -40.57 55.64 -45.19
N THR A 554 -41.44 55.76 -46.19
CA THR A 554 -42.50 56.79 -46.19
C THR A 554 -43.57 56.47 -45.14
N LEU A 555 -44.23 57.48 -44.58
CA LEU A 555 -45.34 57.25 -43.65
C LEU A 555 -46.53 56.59 -44.37
N GLY A 556 -47.16 55.62 -43.72
CA GLY A 556 -48.34 54.95 -44.27
C GLY A 556 -48.26 53.42 -44.24
N ALA A 557 -49.16 52.77 -44.98
CA ALA A 557 -49.22 51.32 -45.09
C ALA A 557 -48.34 50.85 -46.26
N HIS A 558 -47.58 49.79 -46.01
CA HIS A 558 -46.66 49.16 -46.95
C HIS A 558 -46.85 47.65 -46.94
N VAL A 559 -46.42 46.98 -48.01
CA VAL A 559 -46.42 45.52 -48.11
C VAL A 559 -45.07 45.03 -48.60
N ALA A 560 -44.41 44.19 -47.81
CA ALA A 560 -43.23 43.47 -48.25
C ALA A 560 -43.59 42.04 -48.66
N THR A 561 -43.20 41.60 -49.85
CA THR A 561 -43.27 40.19 -50.23
C THR A 561 -41.89 39.58 -50.07
N VAL A 562 -41.77 38.62 -49.14
CA VAL A 562 -40.53 37.88 -48.89
C VAL A 562 -40.65 36.50 -49.52
N LYS A 563 -39.63 36.09 -50.26
CA LYS A 563 -39.43 34.72 -50.74
C LYS A 563 -38.24 34.11 -50.03
N ALA A 564 -38.36 32.85 -49.63
CA ALA A 564 -37.26 32.06 -49.08
C ALA A 564 -37.06 30.83 -49.94
N TRP A 565 -35.81 30.44 -50.16
CA TRP A 565 -35.44 29.16 -50.76
C TRP A 565 -34.63 28.36 -49.75
N ASP A 566 -34.85 27.05 -49.73
CA ASP A 566 -34.03 26.12 -48.97
C ASP A 566 -32.88 25.54 -49.83
N ASN A 567 -32.04 24.70 -49.23
CA ASN A 567 -30.94 24.04 -49.92
C ASN A 567 -31.40 22.98 -50.91
N ALA A 568 -32.61 22.43 -50.75
CA ALA A 568 -33.23 21.50 -51.69
C ALA A 568 -33.85 22.20 -52.92
N GLY A 569 -33.99 23.53 -52.86
CA GLY A 569 -34.55 24.35 -53.93
C GLY A 569 -36.06 24.56 -53.82
N ASN A 570 -36.71 24.13 -52.73
CA ASN A 570 -38.10 24.51 -52.49
C ASN A 570 -38.19 26.01 -52.16
N GLN A 571 -39.34 26.61 -52.48
CA GLN A 571 -39.55 28.04 -52.32
C GLN A 571 -40.83 28.32 -51.53
N GLY A 572 -40.68 29.05 -50.43
CA GLY A 572 -41.78 29.68 -49.70
C GLY A 572 -41.92 31.15 -50.05
N SER A 573 -43.13 31.69 -49.95
CA SER A 573 -43.35 33.13 -50.07
C SER A 573 -44.44 33.61 -49.12
N THR A 574 -44.29 34.82 -48.58
CA THR A 574 -45.25 35.44 -47.68
C THR A 574 -45.28 36.95 -47.90
N SER A 575 -46.48 37.53 -47.87
CA SER A 575 -46.68 38.98 -47.86
C SER A 575 -46.85 39.47 -46.43
N ILE A 576 -46.01 40.42 -46.04
CA ILE A 576 -45.93 41.04 -44.73
C ILE A 576 -46.46 42.48 -44.86
N PRO A 577 -47.72 42.74 -44.47
CA PRO A 577 -48.19 44.11 -44.34
C PRO A 577 -47.55 44.77 -43.11
N PHE A 578 -47.10 46.01 -43.24
CA PHE A 578 -46.57 46.81 -42.12
C PHE A 578 -46.97 48.28 -42.27
N ARG A 579 -47.02 49.00 -41.15
CA ARG A 579 -47.31 50.45 -41.13
C ARG A 579 -46.12 51.24 -40.61
N VAL A 580 -45.86 52.40 -41.20
CA VAL A 580 -44.78 53.31 -40.80
C VAL A 580 -45.38 54.55 -40.16
N ASP A 581 -44.99 54.81 -38.92
CA ASP A 581 -45.52 55.90 -38.09
C ASP A 581 -44.44 56.78 -37.48
N SER A 582 -44.69 58.09 -37.42
CA SER A 582 -43.75 59.08 -36.86
C SER A 582 -43.56 58.97 -35.34
N ASN A 583 -44.45 58.24 -34.64
CA ASN A 583 -44.51 58.15 -33.17
C ASN A 583 -44.23 56.73 -32.63
N ALA A 584 -43.64 55.83 -33.42
CA ALA A 584 -43.24 54.52 -32.92
C ALA A 584 -42.04 54.68 -31.95
N VAL A 585 -42.27 54.45 -30.66
CA VAL A 585 -41.28 54.64 -29.58
C VAL A 585 -40.22 53.52 -29.62
N PRO A 586 -38.90 53.83 -29.58
CA PRO A 586 -37.85 52.83 -29.40
C PRO A 586 -37.90 52.17 -28.00
N PRO A 587 -37.56 50.88 -27.82
CA PRO A 587 -37.52 50.29 -26.48
C PRO A 587 -36.41 50.93 -25.64
N GLY A 588 -36.76 51.59 -24.51
CA GLY A 588 -35.77 51.93 -23.47
C GLY A 588 -35.71 53.36 -22.90
N GLN A 589 -36.79 54.16 -22.85
CA GLN A 589 -36.81 55.37 -22.00
C GLN A 589 -38.11 55.54 -21.19
N PRO A 590 -38.04 55.99 -19.92
CA PRO A 590 -39.17 55.96 -18.99
C PRO A 590 -40.08 57.19 -19.07
N ASP A 591 -41.37 56.96 -18.84
CA ASP A 591 -42.46 57.95 -18.73
C ASP A 591 -42.34 58.80 -17.44
N PRO A 592 -42.42 60.15 -17.48
CA PRO A 592 -42.24 61.03 -16.32
C PRO A 592 -43.54 61.35 -15.55
N THR A 593 -44.50 60.43 -15.45
CA THR A 593 -45.68 60.60 -14.56
C THR A 593 -45.93 59.35 -13.70
N GLY A 594 -45.49 59.36 -12.43
CA GLY A 594 -45.81 58.29 -11.45
C GLY A 594 -47.24 58.39 -10.89
N PRO A 595 -47.60 57.69 -9.79
CA PRO A 595 -47.04 56.50 -9.13
C PRO A 595 -48.09 55.35 -8.96
N THR A 596 -47.70 54.16 -8.48
CA THR A 596 -48.32 53.43 -7.33
C THR A 596 -47.80 51.99 -7.18
N VAL A 597 -47.88 51.53 -5.93
CA VAL A 597 -47.28 50.34 -5.29
C VAL A 597 -48.10 49.06 -5.53
N SER A 598 -47.43 47.92 -5.78
CA SER A 598 -47.70 46.62 -5.11
C SER A 598 -46.80 45.49 -5.65
N GLU A 599 -45.97 44.91 -4.77
CA GLU A 599 -45.33 43.57 -4.81
C GLU A 599 -46.32 42.42 -5.15
N PRO A 600 -45.91 41.14 -5.44
CA PRO A 600 -44.62 40.51 -5.07
C PRO A 600 -43.92 39.59 -6.11
N LEU A 601 -42.66 39.29 -5.80
CA LEU A 601 -41.87 38.15 -6.32
C LEU A 601 -42.41 36.78 -5.86
N SER A 602 -42.30 35.77 -6.73
CA SER A 602 -42.32 34.35 -6.35
C SER A 602 -40.98 33.66 -6.68
N THR A 603 -40.22 33.29 -5.63
CA THR A 603 -39.59 31.98 -5.33
C THR A 603 -39.06 31.13 -6.49
N ALA A 604 -37.88 30.49 -6.51
CA ALA A 604 -37.06 29.79 -5.50
C ALA A 604 -35.73 29.31 -6.21
N PRO A 605 -34.90 28.36 -5.69
CA PRO A 605 -34.24 28.17 -4.41
C PRO A 605 -32.69 27.90 -4.55
N PRO A 606 -31.95 27.71 -3.43
CA PRO A 606 -30.49 27.87 -3.32
C PRO A 606 -29.68 26.57 -3.12
N GLY A 607 -28.35 26.67 -3.16
CA GLY A 607 -27.46 25.68 -2.54
C GLY A 607 -25.97 25.84 -2.84
N SER A 608 -25.18 26.35 -1.88
CA SER A 608 -23.92 25.76 -1.40
C SER A 608 -23.31 26.59 -0.28
N LEU A 609 -22.97 25.89 0.80
CA LEU A 609 -22.64 26.32 2.16
C LEU A 609 -21.11 26.49 2.32
N TYR A 610 -20.65 27.61 2.88
CA TYR A 610 -19.31 27.77 3.44
C TYR A 610 -19.41 27.76 4.97
N LEU A 611 -18.64 26.90 5.63
CA LEU A 611 -18.50 26.89 7.09
C LEU A 611 -17.02 26.85 7.47
N ILE A 612 -16.50 27.97 7.97
CA ILE A 612 -15.24 28.08 8.70
C ILE A 612 -15.62 28.18 10.18
N LEU A 613 -15.14 27.23 10.98
CA LEU A 613 -15.28 27.23 12.43
C LEU A 613 -13.94 27.57 13.07
N GLY A 614 -13.93 28.54 13.97
CA GLY A 614 -12.87 28.76 14.95
C GLY A 614 -13.49 28.92 16.32
N PHE A 615 -12.87 28.36 17.36
CA PHE A 615 -12.78 28.94 18.70
C PHE A 615 -11.70 28.24 19.54
N ILE A 616 -11.10 29.03 20.44
CA ILE A 616 -9.99 28.79 21.37
C ILE A 616 -10.53 28.19 22.69
N MET A 617 -9.75 27.33 23.38
CA MET A 617 -9.70 27.27 24.86
C MET A 617 -8.45 26.55 25.39
N VAL A 618 -7.96 27.04 26.52
CA VAL A 618 -6.72 26.72 27.28
C VAL A 618 -7.05 25.80 28.47
N SER A 619 -6.15 24.89 28.88
CA SER A 619 -5.69 24.65 30.29
C SER A 619 -4.86 23.36 30.50
N VAL A 620 -4.10 23.33 31.61
CA VAL A 620 -2.88 22.57 32.00
C VAL A 620 -3.15 21.30 32.85
N GLY A 621 -2.26 20.26 32.79
CA GLY A 621 -1.69 19.64 34.02
C GLY A 621 -1.57 18.10 34.22
N ALA A 622 -0.30 17.63 34.35
CA ALA A 622 0.30 16.49 35.10
C ALA A 622 0.33 15.06 34.50
N LEU A 623 1.36 14.19 34.64
CA LEU A 623 2.83 14.20 34.89
C LEU A 623 3.29 12.71 34.77
N LEU A 624 4.46 12.42 34.15
CA LEU A 624 5.54 11.53 34.68
C LEU A 624 6.76 11.54 33.72
N LEU A 625 7.95 11.72 34.29
CA LEU A 625 9.19 12.19 33.62
C LEU A 625 10.13 11.05 33.15
N ASN A 626 10.78 11.26 31.99
CA ASN A 626 11.86 10.44 31.42
C ASN A 626 13.20 11.23 31.35
N ARG A 627 14.32 10.50 31.48
CA ARG A 627 15.71 10.92 31.82
C ARG A 627 16.42 11.80 30.78
N GLN A 628 15.93 11.89 29.54
CA GLN A 628 16.47 12.80 28.51
C GLN A 628 16.36 14.30 28.89
N LYS A 629 15.51 14.65 29.85
CA LYS A 629 15.38 16.04 30.34
C LYS A 629 16.38 16.44 31.44
N MET A 630 17.18 15.52 32.00
CA MET A 630 18.21 15.91 32.98
C MET A 630 19.50 16.41 32.30
N ASP A 631 19.86 15.87 31.13
CA ASP A 631 21.07 16.32 30.42
C ASP A 631 20.89 17.70 29.76
N GLN A 632 19.67 18.09 29.38
CA GLN A 632 19.38 19.44 28.90
C GLN A 632 19.37 20.51 30.01
N MET A 633 19.30 20.13 31.29
CA MET A 633 19.36 21.08 32.41
C MET A 633 20.79 21.36 32.92
N GLN A 634 21.79 20.53 32.58
CA GLN A 634 23.20 20.84 32.88
C GLN A 634 23.83 21.85 31.90
N GLN A 635 23.32 21.99 30.67
CA GLN A 635 23.82 22.97 29.69
C GLN A 635 23.30 24.42 29.89
N MET A 636 22.36 24.65 30.82
CA MET A 636 21.80 25.98 31.10
C MET A 636 22.41 26.69 32.34
N ARG A 637 23.45 26.12 32.98
CA ARG A 637 24.09 26.72 34.17
C ARG A 637 25.35 27.58 33.90
N ILE A 638 25.74 27.81 32.65
CA ILE A 638 26.85 28.73 32.32
C ILE A 638 26.36 29.82 31.36
N ARG A 639 25.87 30.94 31.90
CA ARG A 639 25.99 32.29 31.31
C ARG A 639 25.59 33.37 32.33
N PRO A 640 26.52 34.20 32.82
CA PRO A 640 26.20 35.37 33.63
C PRO A 640 25.60 36.52 32.79
N ARG A 641 24.79 37.36 33.44
CA ARG A 641 24.21 38.59 32.89
C ARG A 641 25.28 39.70 32.78
N ARG A 642 25.25 40.46 31.68
CA ARG A 642 26.15 41.54 31.23
C ARG A 642 26.35 42.72 32.21
N THR A 643 27.55 43.33 32.16
CA THR A 643 27.86 44.78 32.20
C THR A 643 29.13 45.00 31.35
N ALA A 644 29.10 45.67 30.18
CA ALA A 644 29.23 47.12 29.96
C ALA A 644 30.58 47.72 30.41
N HIS A 645 31.61 47.60 29.55
CA HIS A 645 32.32 48.71 28.90
C HIS A 645 33.24 48.19 27.81
#